data_AF-A0A388JXN3-F1
#
_entry.id   AF-A0A388JXN3-F1
#
_cell.length_a   1.000
_cell.length_b   1.000
_cell.length_c   1.000
_cell.angle_alpha   90.00
_cell.angle_beta   90.00
_cell.angle_gamma   90.00
#
_symmetry.space_group_name_H-M   'P 1'
#
loop_
_entity.id
_entity.type
_entity.pdbx_description
1 polymer ?
#
loop_
_entity_poly.entity_id
_entity_poly.type
_entity_poly.pdbx_seq_one_letter_code
_entity_poly.pdbx_strand_id
1 'polypeptide(L)'
;MGTNAGPEIANLTLYWDEAQYVDNLQRVDPSAARRYAFTYRFIDDVLTFDCLPPSSAHYGLEWKETTATDGSCTFLGAKLQTRADGSLRLSVFDKTVAWDFPVIRYPSATSNIPSHQPAGVFTGQFTRFEQICDNWRDFKTAATMLVRRLLSRGHAPSTLACGWTCYIRARQRRHPIHVAIVGSGVSGLSAAWEIVKAGHEVVLYEKDNHVGGHAWTLNVDGIAVDVGFMVFNRVTYPNLVKFFEELPVEMEQSDMSFAVSLDGGRGCEWGSAGIGAFLAQKSNVVNPPFLFMIREMLRFERNVLEFLKREEGKEAGMAENSDTLGHFLNSHGYSQKFRQCYLIPVCASIWSCSVQTVLDFSAMEVFRFLRNHHMLQLLGRPQWLTLKGRSKTYVNKVVQMMEIHGSQVRTKCGIVSVKPNNSSSGVEITDVEGRKENLGETGRPVLVTLNPEKTPQHLVSSWKMEHPIPTAGAAKAGRELKAIQGSRGVWFCGAYLGYGFHEDGFKAGQSAAMDLLGKPFQSLPLVKQFVPSYLESFAKWVVLQFLKDFIKVGHFELLEAGGSVMSFGEPVTGINPDIKITPLRCSVRVIRPAFYWKVATRADLGIADAYVDGDFTCVGDMLDLLLVLIANRDRVRAPGKVERSTRPWWKPPLLTAWLGSAMAYFRHMTRNNTLTMARQNIVAHYDLSNDMFKLFLDETMTYSCAIFKDPSESLKTAQLRKLHALIDKARIKPHHRVLEIGFGWGSLSMEIVRRAGCHVTGITLSRRQLELAEKRVRAAGLQDKIDFKLVDYRNLPGIGCFDRILSCEMLEAVGHEYYGTFFQNCDRLLAPNGLLVVQVISTPEERYEEYRKSSDFIKEYIFPGSTCPSLTALVSAMEASSSFSLEHVENIGTHYATTLLRWRENFMSHKREIKDLGFSDAFIRTWDYYFTYCAAGFQTRTLGDLQLVFSRPGNVEALGLPGVL
;
A
#
# COMPACT_ATOMS: atom_id res chain seq x y z
N MET A 1 29.57 -1.86 -15.45
CA MET A 1 30.29 -0.59 -15.16
C MET A 1 29.37 0.38 -14.40
N GLY A 2 29.67 0.69 -13.14
CA GLY A 2 29.04 1.78 -12.38
C GLY A 2 29.90 3.05 -12.41
N THR A 3 29.25 4.23 -12.31
CA THR A 3 29.71 5.63 -12.06
C THR A 3 31.13 6.13 -12.41
N ASN A 4 31.99 5.35 -13.07
CA ASN A 4 33.37 5.71 -13.37
C ASN A 4 33.53 6.18 -14.83
N ALA A 5 34.50 7.07 -15.09
CA ALA A 5 34.68 7.74 -16.40
C ALA A 5 35.25 6.83 -17.52
N GLY A 6 35.55 5.57 -17.21
CA GLY A 6 36.16 4.59 -18.13
C GLY A 6 35.37 4.34 -19.43
N PRO A 7 34.05 4.06 -19.37
CA PRO A 7 33.23 3.89 -20.57
C PRO A 7 33.23 5.13 -21.47
N GLU A 8 33.31 6.34 -20.91
CA GLU A 8 33.28 7.56 -21.70
C GLU A 8 34.62 7.91 -22.32
N ILE A 9 35.74 7.58 -21.67
CA ILE A 9 37.07 7.68 -22.29
C ILE A 9 37.22 6.65 -23.41
N ALA A 10 36.77 5.41 -23.20
CA ALA A 10 36.75 4.38 -24.25
C ALA A 10 35.87 4.80 -25.44
N ASN A 11 34.69 5.39 -25.18
CA ASN A 11 33.82 5.96 -26.22
C ASN A 11 34.54 7.07 -27.00
N LEU A 12 35.28 7.96 -26.32
CA LEU A 12 35.96 9.08 -26.97
C LEU A 12 37.12 8.64 -27.86
N THR A 13 37.93 7.67 -27.40
CA THR A 13 39.04 7.13 -28.20
C THR A 13 38.54 6.37 -29.42
N LEU A 14 37.52 5.52 -29.26
CA LEU A 14 36.92 4.79 -30.38
C LEU A 14 36.19 5.71 -31.37
N TYR A 15 35.53 6.76 -30.87
CA TYR A 15 34.92 7.79 -31.71
C TYR A 15 35.95 8.48 -32.61
N TRP A 16 37.14 8.77 -32.10
CA TRP A 16 38.22 9.39 -32.87
C TRP A 16 38.67 8.50 -34.05
N ASP A 17 38.91 7.22 -33.78
CA ASP A 17 39.35 6.25 -34.80
C ASP A 17 38.25 5.97 -35.84
N GLU A 18 37.00 5.92 -35.40
CA GLU A 18 35.83 5.82 -36.29
C GLU A 18 35.63 7.02 -37.19
N ALA A 19 35.72 8.22 -36.61
CA ALA A 19 35.58 9.46 -37.37
C ALA A 19 36.67 9.52 -38.44
N GLN A 20 37.92 9.18 -38.11
CA GLN A 20 38.98 9.06 -39.11
C GLN A 20 38.69 8.00 -40.17
N TYR A 21 38.23 6.81 -39.77
CA TYR A 21 37.90 5.74 -40.72
C TYR A 21 36.79 6.17 -41.68
N VAL A 22 35.70 6.75 -41.18
CA VAL A 22 34.56 7.21 -41.99
C VAL A 22 34.95 8.42 -42.84
N ASP A 23 35.74 9.37 -42.34
CA ASP A 23 36.24 10.52 -43.11
C ASP A 23 37.14 10.07 -44.26
N ASN A 24 37.99 9.07 -44.03
CA ASN A 24 38.80 8.46 -45.07
C ASN A 24 37.91 7.69 -46.07
N LEU A 25 36.92 6.96 -45.59
CA LEU A 25 35.97 6.24 -46.44
C LEU A 25 35.12 7.21 -47.27
N GLN A 26 34.72 8.36 -46.73
CA GLN A 26 33.96 9.40 -47.43
C GLN A 26 34.73 9.98 -48.61
N ARG A 27 36.07 10.01 -48.55
CA ARG A 27 36.94 10.47 -49.65
C ARG A 27 37.09 9.42 -50.76
N VAL A 28 36.99 8.14 -50.43
CA VAL A 28 37.29 7.03 -51.34
C VAL A 28 36.02 6.39 -51.91
N ASP A 29 34.98 6.20 -51.08
CA ASP A 29 33.66 5.71 -51.45
C ASP A 29 32.55 6.39 -50.61
N PRO A 30 32.01 7.52 -51.11
CA PRO A 30 30.97 8.29 -50.42
C PRO A 30 29.63 7.54 -50.29
N SER A 31 29.41 6.46 -51.04
CA SER A 31 28.20 5.64 -50.96
C SER A 31 28.29 4.63 -49.82
N ALA A 32 29.45 4.01 -49.64
CA ALA A 32 29.73 3.12 -48.53
C ALA A 32 29.76 3.87 -47.20
N ALA A 33 30.36 5.06 -47.16
CA ALA A 33 30.40 5.90 -45.96
C ALA A 33 29.00 6.26 -45.43
N ARG A 34 28.04 6.52 -46.33
CA ARG A 34 26.63 6.78 -45.96
C ARG A 34 25.94 5.62 -45.25
N ARG A 35 26.39 4.37 -45.43
CA ARG A 35 25.84 3.19 -44.74
C ARG A 35 26.19 3.17 -43.24
N TYR A 36 27.25 3.88 -42.85
CA TYR A 36 27.69 3.98 -41.45
C TYR A 36 27.12 5.20 -40.72
N ALA A 37 26.32 6.04 -41.40
CA ALA A 37 25.78 7.29 -40.84
C ALA A 37 24.83 7.10 -39.63
N PHE A 38 24.37 5.87 -39.37
CA PHE A 38 23.44 5.53 -38.28
C PHE A 38 23.85 4.28 -37.50
N THR A 39 25.14 3.89 -37.54
CA THR A 39 25.62 2.78 -36.73
C THR A 39 25.77 3.22 -35.27
N TYR A 40 25.08 2.53 -34.35
CA TYR A 40 25.21 2.76 -32.90
C TYR A 40 25.99 1.59 -32.28
N ARG A 41 26.86 1.89 -31.31
CA ARG A 41 27.70 0.88 -30.65
C ARG A 41 27.14 0.40 -29.32
N PHE A 42 27.30 -0.91 -29.10
CA PHE A 42 27.07 -1.62 -27.86
C PHE A 42 28.45 -1.95 -27.26
N ILE A 43 28.67 -1.60 -25.99
CA ILE A 43 29.86 -2.06 -25.24
C ILE A 43 29.39 -3.28 -24.45
N ASP A 44 29.86 -4.46 -24.83
CA ASP A 44 29.57 -5.71 -24.13
C ASP A 44 30.77 -6.11 -23.28
N ASP A 45 30.62 -6.08 -21.95
CA ASP A 45 31.56 -6.68 -21.00
C ASP A 45 30.84 -7.87 -20.35
N VAL A 46 31.05 -9.07 -20.89
CA VAL A 46 30.44 -10.31 -20.41
C VAL A 46 31.01 -10.71 -19.04
N LEU A 47 30.13 -10.95 -18.07
CA LEU A 47 30.40 -11.78 -16.89
C LEU A 47 29.52 -13.04 -16.99
N THR A 48 30.14 -14.21 -17.19
CA THR A 48 29.48 -15.50 -17.07
C THR A 48 30.24 -16.39 -16.08
N PHE A 49 29.51 -17.02 -15.16
CA PHE A 49 29.99 -18.13 -14.33
C PHE A 49 29.51 -19.45 -14.96
N ASP A 50 30.37 -20.48 -14.98
CA ASP A 50 30.10 -21.86 -15.44
C ASP A 50 29.65 -22.07 -16.90
N CYS A 51 29.97 -21.12 -17.79
CA CYS A 51 29.89 -21.37 -19.23
C CYS A 51 31.17 -20.94 -19.93
N LEU A 52 31.73 -21.86 -20.73
CA LEU A 52 32.83 -21.55 -21.62
C LEU A 52 32.33 -20.54 -22.68
N PRO A 53 33.13 -19.50 -22.99
CA PRO A 53 32.77 -18.56 -24.04
C PRO A 53 32.59 -19.28 -25.39
N PRO A 54 31.82 -18.71 -26.32
CA PRO A 54 31.73 -19.23 -27.69
C PRO A 54 33.12 -19.35 -28.31
N SER A 55 33.30 -20.35 -29.19
CA SER A 55 34.57 -20.57 -29.88
C SER A 55 35.10 -19.29 -30.53
N SER A 56 36.38 -18.99 -30.29
CA SER A 56 37.14 -17.87 -30.88
C SER A 56 37.05 -17.81 -32.41
N ALA A 57 36.80 -18.96 -33.04
CA ALA A 57 36.63 -19.09 -34.49
C ALA A 57 35.43 -18.29 -35.04
N HIS A 58 34.44 -17.94 -34.23
CA HIS A 58 33.23 -17.26 -34.70
C HIS A 58 33.44 -15.75 -34.95
N TYR A 59 34.43 -15.15 -34.28
CA TYR A 59 34.70 -13.71 -34.33
C TYR A 59 36.16 -13.35 -34.62
N GLY A 60 37.06 -14.33 -34.73
CA GLY A 60 38.49 -14.11 -35.00
C GLY A 60 39.26 -13.52 -33.81
N LEU A 61 38.84 -13.77 -32.57
CA LEU A 61 39.46 -13.22 -31.36
C LEU A 61 40.08 -14.34 -30.51
N GLU A 62 41.37 -14.24 -30.15
CA GLU A 62 42.05 -15.19 -29.25
C GLU A 62 41.88 -14.83 -27.77
N TRP A 63 41.57 -15.82 -26.93
CA TRP A 63 41.52 -15.66 -25.47
C TRP A 63 42.93 -15.75 -24.87
N LYS A 64 43.26 -14.85 -23.93
CA LYS A 64 44.55 -14.86 -23.22
C LYS A 64 44.31 -15.02 -21.72
N GLU A 65 44.78 -16.12 -21.15
CA GLU A 65 44.78 -16.37 -19.71
C GLU A 65 45.67 -15.30 -19.03
N THR A 66 45.07 -14.44 -18.19
CA THR A 66 45.79 -13.36 -17.48
C THR A 66 45.93 -13.61 -15.99
N THR A 67 45.54 -14.80 -15.53
CA THR A 67 45.72 -15.26 -14.15
C THR A 67 47.21 -15.49 -13.90
N ALA A 68 47.77 -14.77 -12.93
CA ALA A 68 49.15 -14.96 -12.49
C ALA A 68 49.30 -16.29 -11.74
N THR A 69 50.54 -16.80 -11.65
CA THR A 69 50.86 -18.09 -11.00
C THR A 69 50.51 -18.14 -9.51
N ASP A 70 50.28 -17.00 -8.86
CA ASP A 70 49.82 -16.88 -7.46
C ASP A 70 48.28 -16.95 -7.31
N GLY A 71 47.55 -17.26 -8.38
CA GLY A 71 46.09 -17.34 -8.41
C GLY A 71 45.39 -15.98 -8.43
N SER A 72 46.14 -14.89 -8.63
CA SER A 72 45.57 -13.55 -8.73
C SER A 72 45.39 -13.10 -10.18
N CYS A 73 44.36 -12.30 -10.45
CA CYS A 73 44.18 -11.66 -11.75
C CYS A 73 44.01 -10.15 -11.57
N THR A 74 44.42 -9.38 -12.57
CA THR A 74 44.23 -7.92 -12.56
C THR A 74 43.09 -7.57 -13.51
N PHE A 75 41.99 -7.08 -12.97
CA PHE A 75 40.80 -6.73 -13.73
C PHE A 75 40.42 -5.27 -13.47
N LEU A 76 40.33 -4.46 -14.54
CA LEU A 76 39.95 -3.04 -14.49
C LEU A 76 40.73 -2.20 -13.45
N GLY A 77 41.99 -2.56 -13.16
CA GLY A 77 42.82 -1.86 -12.19
C GLY A 77 42.69 -2.31 -10.73
N ALA A 78 41.92 -3.37 -10.48
CA ALA A 78 41.93 -4.08 -9.21
C ALA A 78 42.66 -5.42 -9.36
N LYS A 79 43.55 -5.75 -8.43
CA LYS A 79 44.11 -7.11 -8.27
C LYS A 79 43.15 -7.92 -7.40
N LEU A 80 42.57 -8.96 -8.00
CA LEU A 80 41.71 -9.96 -7.37
C LEU A 80 42.59 -11.13 -6.98
N GLN A 81 42.58 -11.51 -5.71
CA GLN A 81 43.32 -12.69 -5.22
C GLN A 81 42.38 -13.55 -4.38
N THR A 82 42.21 -14.80 -4.78
CA THR A 82 41.47 -15.80 -4.00
C THR A 82 42.37 -16.31 -2.88
N ARG A 83 41.91 -16.23 -1.63
CA ARG A 83 42.63 -16.76 -0.47
C ARG A 83 42.24 -18.22 -0.24
N ALA A 84 43.11 -18.96 0.45
CA ALA A 84 42.92 -20.39 0.73
C ALA A 84 41.66 -20.71 1.56
N ASP A 85 41.08 -19.73 2.24
CA ASP A 85 39.82 -19.85 2.99
C ASP A 85 38.56 -19.61 2.13
N GLY A 86 38.73 -19.44 0.81
CA GLY A 86 37.66 -19.15 -0.14
C GLY A 86 37.25 -17.67 -0.20
N SER A 87 37.85 -16.79 0.60
CA SER A 87 37.57 -15.36 0.55
C SER A 87 38.36 -14.66 -0.56
N LEU A 88 37.73 -13.66 -1.21
CA LEU A 88 38.38 -12.85 -2.24
C LEU A 88 38.99 -11.58 -1.64
N ARG A 89 40.27 -11.33 -1.92
CA ARG A 89 40.95 -10.06 -1.61
C ARG A 89 40.98 -9.18 -2.86
N LEU A 90 40.27 -8.06 -2.81
CA LEU A 90 40.33 -7.01 -3.84
C LEU A 90 41.32 -5.92 -3.42
N SER A 91 42.28 -5.60 -4.27
CA SER A 91 43.22 -4.48 -4.05
C SER A 91 43.17 -3.52 -5.23
N VAL A 92 42.76 -2.27 -5.01
CA VAL A 92 42.68 -1.23 -6.05
C VAL A 92 43.93 -0.34 -5.98
N PHE A 93 44.64 -0.18 -7.09
CA PHE A 93 45.83 0.66 -7.14
C PHE A 93 45.45 2.09 -7.52
N ASP A 94 46.01 3.07 -6.81
CA ASP A 94 46.04 4.44 -7.31
C ASP A 94 47.04 4.50 -8.47
N LYS A 95 46.54 4.41 -9.70
CA LYS A 95 47.38 4.44 -10.90
C LYS A 95 47.97 5.82 -11.14
N THR A 96 47.49 6.89 -10.49
CA THR A 96 47.91 8.28 -10.78
C THR A 96 49.37 8.53 -10.49
N VAL A 97 49.97 7.81 -9.53
CA VAL A 97 51.40 7.87 -9.21
C VAL A 97 52.31 7.22 -10.26
N ALA A 98 51.76 6.42 -11.18
CA ALA A 98 52.53 5.75 -12.24
C ALA A 98 52.59 6.53 -13.56
N TRP A 99 51.86 7.65 -13.67
CA TRP A 99 51.84 8.48 -14.87
C TRP A 99 52.64 9.75 -14.63
N ASP A 100 53.44 10.12 -15.62
CA ASP A 100 54.25 11.33 -15.69
C ASP A 100 53.46 12.56 -16.18
N PHE A 101 52.14 12.42 -16.35
CA PHE A 101 51.21 13.50 -16.70
C PHE A 101 50.08 13.66 -15.67
N PRO A 102 49.49 14.88 -15.54
CA PRO A 102 48.44 15.14 -14.57
C PRO A 102 47.16 14.33 -14.87
N VAL A 103 46.78 13.43 -13.97
CA VAL A 103 45.50 12.71 -14.08
C VAL A 103 44.35 13.57 -13.53
N ILE A 104 43.50 14.07 -14.41
CA ILE A 104 42.35 14.90 -14.06
C ILE A 104 41.18 14.02 -13.59
N ARG A 105 40.70 14.23 -12.36
CA ARG A 105 39.59 13.47 -11.76
C ARG A 105 38.24 13.96 -12.29
N TYR A 106 37.39 13.03 -12.74
CA TYR A 106 36.00 13.33 -13.09
C TYR A 106 35.12 13.37 -11.82
N PRO A 107 34.13 14.28 -11.72
CA PRO A 107 33.78 15.34 -12.65
C PRO A 107 34.54 16.65 -12.35
N SER A 108 35.65 16.89 -13.06
CA SER A 108 36.34 18.19 -13.09
C SER A 108 35.93 19.00 -14.32
N ALA A 109 35.83 20.32 -14.14
CA ALA A 109 35.59 21.30 -15.20
C ALA A 109 36.63 21.24 -16.35
N THR A 110 37.80 20.63 -16.12
CA THR A 110 38.91 20.50 -17.08
C THR A 110 38.95 19.18 -17.85
N SER A 111 37.98 18.28 -17.66
CA SER A 111 37.95 16.98 -18.36
C SER A 111 37.81 17.14 -19.88
N ASN A 112 38.49 16.29 -20.67
CA ASN A 112 38.51 16.35 -22.14
C ASN A 112 37.13 16.04 -22.74
N ILE A 113 36.45 17.08 -23.22
CA ILE A 113 35.28 16.97 -24.10
C ILE A 113 35.68 17.60 -25.44
N PRO A 114 35.40 16.96 -26.58
CA PRO A 114 35.69 17.52 -27.89
C PRO A 114 35.09 18.93 -28.03
N SER A 115 35.84 19.84 -28.66
CA SER A 115 35.38 21.20 -28.97
C SER A 115 34.20 21.22 -29.96
N HIS A 116 33.93 20.08 -30.62
CA HIS A 116 32.82 19.91 -31.55
C HIS A 116 32.20 18.51 -31.39
N GLN A 117 30.89 18.43 -31.20
CA GLN A 117 30.15 17.18 -31.01
C GLN A 117 28.93 17.17 -31.93
N PRO A 118 28.78 16.16 -32.82
CA PRO A 118 27.60 16.06 -33.68
C PRO A 118 26.31 15.88 -32.87
N ALA A 119 25.21 16.46 -33.36
CA ALA A 119 23.89 16.37 -32.73
C ALA A 119 23.45 14.92 -32.44
N GLY A 120 23.82 13.96 -33.31
CA GLY A 120 23.50 12.54 -33.13
C GLY A 120 24.18 11.89 -31.91
N VAL A 121 25.42 12.28 -31.59
CA VAL A 121 26.14 11.80 -30.40
C VAL A 121 25.47 12.37 -29.14
N PHE A 122 25.06 13.63 -29.19
CA PHE A 122 24.32 14.29 -28.12
C PHE A 122 22.95 13.66 -27.89
N THR A 123 22.23 13.30 -28.95
CA THR A 123 20.98 12.52 -28.89
C THR A 123 21.19 11.15 -28.23
N GLY A 124 22.23 10.40 -28.62
CA GLY A 124 22.54 9.09 -28.05
C GLY A 124 22.91 9.11 -26.56
N GLN A 125 23.41 10.23 -26.04
CA GLN A 125 23.65 10.41 -24.60
C GLN A 125 22.35 10.57 -23.81
N PHE A 126 21.34 11.28 -24.34
CA PHE A 126 20.03 11.36 -23.70
C PHE A 126 19.31 10.02 -23.66
N THR A 127 19.34 9.25 -24.76
CA THR A 127 18.75 7.91 -24.79
C THR A 127 19.37 6.98 -23.75
N ARG A 128 20.68 7.08 -23.49
CA ARG A 128 21.34 6.32 -22.43
C ARG A 128 20.94 6.77 -21.03
N PHE A 129 20.90 8.08 -20.77
CA PHE A 129 20.43 8.61 -19.49
C PHE A 129 19.00 8.15 -19.17
N GLU A 130 18.12 8.09 -20.17
CA GLU A 130 16.75 7.58 -19.98
C GLU A 130 16.72 6.11 -19.54
N GLN A 131 17.64 5.28 -20.03
CA GLN A 131 17.69 3.86 -19.70
C GLN A 131 18.34 3.55 -18.34
N ILE A 132 19.25 4.41 -17.88
CA ILE A 132 20.02 4.16 -16.64
C ILE A 132 19.50 4.97 -15.44
N CYS A 133 18.71 6.01 -15.65
CA CYS A 133 18.13 6.79 -14.56
C CYS A 133 16.85 6.12 -14.05
N ASP A 134 16.79 5.87 -12.75
CA ASP A 134 15.65 5.20 -12.10
C ASP A 134 14.37 6.05 -12.11
N ASN A 135 14.50 7.37 -12.29
CA ASN A 135 13.36 8.29 -12.32
C ASN A 135 13.66 9.57 -13.12
N TRP A 136 12.59 10.32 -13.39
CA TRP A 136 12.62 11.56 -14.17
C TRP A 136 13.48 12.67 -13.55
N ARG A 137 13.61 12.72 -12.22
CA ARG A 137 14.39 13.75 -11.53
C ARG A 137 15.88 13.56 -11.79
N ASP A 138 16.34 12.32 -11.78
CA ASP A 138 17.73 11.95 -12.04
C ASP A 138 18.08 12.15 -13.51
N PHE A 139 17.19 11.75 -14.41
CA PHE A 139 17.31 12.04 -15.85
C PHE A 139 17.45 13.54 -16.11
N LYS A 140 16.55 14.35 -15.54
CA LYS A 140 16.56 15.82 -15.71
C LYS A 140 17.87 16.42 -15.20
N THR A 141 18.39 15.91 -14.09
CA THR A 141 19.65 16.38 -13.50
C THR A 141 20.84 16.05 -14.41
N ALA A 142 20.96 14.80 -14.85
CA ALA A 142 22.01 14.34 -15.76
C ALA A 142 21.98 15.09 -17.10
N ALA A 143 20.80 15.22 -17.71
CA ALA A 143 20.57 15.98 -18.94
C ALA A 143 20.97 17.46 -18.80
N THR A 144 20.57 18.10 -17.70
CA THR A 144 20.89 19.51 -17.43
C THR A 144 22.39 19.74 -17.26
N MET A 145 23.08 18.83 -16.58
CA MET A 145 24.53 18.92 -16.37
C MET A 145 25.31 18.76 -17.69
N LEU A 146 24.88 17.84 -18.56
CA LEU A 146 25.47 17.64 -19.88
C LEU A 146 25.28 18.89 -20.76
N VAL A 147 24.05 19.42 -20.84
CA VAL A 147 23.73 20.62 -21.65
C VAL A 147 24.53 21.84 -21.19
N ARG A 148 24.53 22.13 -19.88
CA ARG A 148 25.28 23.27 -19.31
C ARG A 148 26.77 23.20 -19.62
N ARG A 149 27.33 21.99 -19.60
CA ARG A 149 28.75 21.78 -19.88
C ARG A 149 29.09 22.01 -21.36
N LEU A 150 28.29 21.49 -22.28
CA LEU A 150 28.50 21.71 -23.71
C LEU A 150 28.38 23.20 -24.08
N LEU A 151 27.42 23.91 -23.51
CA LEU A 151 27.30 25.37 -23.66
C LEU A 151 28.55 26.12 -23.16
N SER A 152 29.07 25.75 -21.98
CA SER A 152 30.27 26.38 -21.42
C SER A 152 31.54 26.18 -22.25
N ARG A 153 31.55 25.23 -23.18
CA ARG A 153 32.68 24.90 -24.06
C ARG A 153 32.51 25.42 -25.49
N GLY A 154 31.53 26.29 -25.73
CA GLY A 154 31.34 26.96 -27.01
C GLY A 154 30.55 26.16 -28.05
N HIS A 155 29.88 25.06 -27.65
CA HIS A 155 28.97 24.36 -28.55
C HIS A 155 27.78 25.26 -28.89
N ALA A 156 27.47 25.38 -30.17
CA ALA A 156 26.38 26.23 -30.64
C ALA A 156 25.04 25.78 -30.03
N PRO A 157 24.26 26.69 -29.42
CA PRO A 157 22.94 26.37 -28.88
C PRO A 157 22.02 25.72 -29.92
N SER A 158 22.17 26.05 -31.20
CA SER A 158 21.45 25.44 -32.32
C SER A 158 21.75 23.95 -32.49
N THR A 159 23.00 23.52 -32.32
CA THR A 159 23.39 22.10 -32.40
C THR A 159 22.83 21.30 -31.23
N LEU A 160 22.85 21.87 -30.03
CA LEU A 160 22.26 21.25 -28.83
C LEU A 160 20.73 21.21 -28.93
N ALA A 161 20.11 22.30 -29.39
CA ALA A 161 18.68 22.34 -29.66
C ALA A 161 18.28 21.34 -30.75
N CYS A 162 19.10 21.18 -31.79
CA CYS A 162 18.91 20.17 -32.83
C CYS A 162 18.98 18.76 -32.26
N GLY A 163 20.01 18.42 -31.47
CA GLY A 163 20.14 17.09 -30.85
C GLY A 163 19.06 16.80 -29.80
N TRP A 164 18.62 17.80 -29.04
CA TRP A 164 17.46 17.70 -28.13
C TRP A 164 16.17 17.49 -28.92
N THR A 165 15.96 18.27 -29.98
CA THR A 165 14.79 18.13 -30.87
C THR A 165 14.79 16.77 -31.57
N CYS A 166 15.96 16.26 -31.97
CA CYS A 166 16.12 14.91 -32.50
C CYS A 166 15.84 13.83 -31.47
N TYR A 167 16.24 14.01 -30.20
CA TYR A 167 15.89 13.12 -29.09
C TYR A 167 14.37 13.11 -28.83
N ILE A 168 13.75 14.28 -28.74
CA ILE A 168 12.29 14.41 -28.57
C ILE A 168 11.55 13.84 -29.78
N ARG A 169 12.02 14.09 -31.00
CA ARG A 169 11.46 13.51 -32.23
C ARG A 169 11.67 12.01 -32.29
N ALA A 170 12.79 11.46 -31.84
CA ALA A 170 13.01 10.01 -31.78
C ALA A 170 12.07 9.34 -30.74
N ARG A 171 11.81 10.02 -29.62
CA ARG A 171 10.82 9.60 -28.62
C ARG A 171 9.38 9.71 -29.12
N GLN A 172 9.08 10.73 -29.91
CA GLN A 172 7.77 10.93 -30.54
C GLN A 172 7.60 10.10 -31.83
N ARG A 173 8.68 9.61 -32.44
CA ARG A 173 8.74 8.70 -33.60
C ARG A 173 8.97 7.24 -33.18
N ARG A 174 8.30 6.77 -32.12
CA ARG A 174 7.86 5.37 -32.22
C ARG A 174 6.71 5.39 -33.21
N HIS A 175 7.04 5.16 -34.47
CA HIS A 175 6.03 4.98 -35.50
C HIS A 175 5.01 3.94 -35.00
N PRO A 176 3.70 4.12 -35.27
CA PRO A 176 2.70 3.10 -34.99
C PRO A 176 3.21 1.79 -35.58
N ILE A 177 3.39 0.78 -34.73
CA ILE A 177 3.68 -0.56 -35.21
C ILE A 177 2.36 -1.17 -35.66
N HIS A 178 2.35 -1.83 -36.82
CA HIS A 178 1.20 -2.57 -37.30
C HIS A 178 1.28 -3.99 -36.75
N VAL A 179 0.30 -4.36 -35.93
CA VAL A 179 0.24 -5.67 -35.27
C VAL A 179 -0.93 -6.46 -35.82
N ALA A 180 -0.67 -7.71 -36.21
CA ALA A 180 -1.73 -8.66 -36.51
C ALA A 180 -1.95 -9.60 -35.31
N ILE A 181 -3.21 -9.73 -34.89
CA ILE A 181 -3.61 -10.65 -33.84
C ILE A 181 -4.54 -11.68 -34.46
N VAL A 182 -4.16 -12.96 -34.39
CA VAL A 182 -4.97 -14.07 -34.91
C VAL A 182 -5.62 -14.79 -33.73
N GLY A 183 -6.94 -14.72 -33.68
CA GLY A 183 -7.78 -15.22 -32.60
C GLY A 183 -8.25 -14.12 -31.67
N SER A 184 -9.56 -13.98 -31.52
CA SER A 184 -10.22 -12.94 -30.71
C SER A 184 -10.66 -13.40 -29.32
N GLY A 185 -10.10 -14.50 -28.83
CA GLY A 185 -10.26 -14.92 -27.44
C GLY A 185 -9.71 -13.88 -26.44
N VAL A 186 -9.91 -14.11 -25.14
CA VAL A 186 -9.43 -13.20 -24.07
C VAL A 186 -7.94 -12.82 -24.20
N SER A 187 -7.09 -13.73 -24.68
CA SER A 187 -5.66 -13.46 -24.95
C SER A 187 -5.46 -12.46 -26.09
N GLY A 188 -6.18 -12.64 -27.21
CA GLY A 188 -6.10 -11.73 -28.33
C GLY A 188 -6.67 -10.34 -28.01
N LEU A 189 -7.82 -10.31 -27.32
CA LEU A 189 -8.46 -9.04 -26.91
C LEU A 189 -7.64 -8.28 -25.85
N SER A 190 -6.99 -8.98 -24.91
CA SER A 190 -6.10 -8.33 -23.93
C SER A 190 -4.83 -7.80 -24.58
N ALA A 191 -4.24 -8.53 -25.54
CA ALA A 191 -3.12 -8.03 -26.33
C ALA A 191 -3.53 -6.80 -27.16
N ALA A 192 -4.68 -6.86 -27.85
CA ALA A 192 -5.22 -5.75 -28.62
C ALA A 192 -5.43 -4.51 -27.73
N TRP A 193 -6.02 -4.70 -26.55
CA TRP A 193 -6.27 -3.64 -25.58
C TRP A 193 -4.99 -2.89 -25.21
N GLU A 194 -3.93 -3.60 -24.81
CA GLU A 194 -2.67 -2.99 -24.38
C GLU A 194 -1.92 -2.29 -25.53
N ILE A 195 -1.95 -2.89 -26.73
CA ILE A 195 -1.26 -2.38 -27.92
C ILE A 195 -1.95 -1.12 -28.44
N VAL A 196 -3.28 -1.12 -28.53
CA VAL A 196 -4.04 0.06 -28.97
C VAL A 196 -3.96 1.18 -27.91
N LYS A 197 -4.04 0.85 -26.62
CA LYS A 197 -3.83 1.82 -25.52
C LYS A 197 -2.43 2.46 -25.58
N ALA A 198 -1.44 1.76 -26.13
CA ALA A 198 -0.10 2.29 -26.36
C ALA A 198 0.02 3.16 -27.64
N GLY A 199 -1.05 3.33 -28.42
CA GLY A 199 -1.10 4.16 -29.62
C GLY A 199 -0.65 3.45 -30.90
N HIS A 200 -0.81 2.13 -30.98
CA HIS A 200 -0.42 1.32 -32.14
C HIS A 200 -1.63 0.73 -32.87
N GLU A 201 -1.44 0.39 -34.13
CA GLU A 201 -2.51 -0.11 -34.99
C GLU A 201 -2.59 -1.63 -34.94
N VAL A 202 -3.80 -2.15 -34.78
CA VAL A 202 -4.06 -3.59 -34.69
C VAL A 202 -5.02 -4.02 -35.80
N VAL A 203 -4.71 -5.15 -36.43
CA VAL A 203 -5.67 -5.91 -37.24
C VAL A 203 -5.96 -7.23 -36.51
N LEU A 204 -7.20 -7.40 -36.05
CA LEU A 204 -7.65 -8.61 -35.36
C LEU A 204 -8.37 -9.53 -36.34
N TYR A 205 -7.83 -10.72 -36.54
CA TYR A 205 -8.38 -11.76 -37.39
C TYR A 205 -9.09 -12.82 -36.54
N GLU A 206 -10.30 -13.17 -36.94
CA GLU A 206 -11.12 -14.18 -36.29
C GLU A 206 -11.71 -15.14 -37.33
N LYS A 207 -11.57 -16.44 -37.08
CA LYS A 207 -12.08 -17.51 -37.95
C LYS A 207 -13.60 -17.57 -37.93
N ASP A 208 -14.20 -17.32 -36.77
CA ASP A 208 -15.64 -17.38 -36.59
C ASP A 208 -16.34 -16.12 -37.10
N ASN A 209 -17.66 -16.17 -37.21
CA ASN A 209 -18.49 -15.02 -37.61
C ASN A 209 -18.72 -14.01 -36.47
N HIS A 210 -18.11 -14.21 -35.30
CA HIS A 210 -18.25 -13.38 -34.10
C HIS A 210 -16.89 -13.21 -33.41
N VAL A 211 -16.76 -12.18 -32.58
CA VAL A 211 -15.55 -11.86 -31.80
C VAL A 211 -15.72 -12.40 -30.38
N GLY A 212 -14.64 -12.86 -29.74
CA GLY A 212 -14.59 -13.22 -28.31
C GLY A 212 -14.09 -14.63 -28.02
N GLY A 213 -13.99 -15.53 -29.02
CA GLY A 213 -13.67 -16.94 -28.79
C GLY A 213 -14.61 -17.57 -27.75
N HIS A 214 -14.07 -18.17 -26.69
CA HIS A 214 -14.88 -18.74 -25.59
C HIS A 214 -15.65 -17.70 -24.75
N ALA A 215 -15.34 -16.42 -24.90
CA ALA A 215 -16.11 -15.33 -24.31
C ALA A 215 -17.30 -14.95 -25.21
N TRP A 216 -18.16 -15.93 -25.47
CA TRP A 216 -19.33 -15.79 -26.32
C TRP A 216 -20.63 -15.94 -25.53
N THR A 217 -21.53 -14.97 -25.71
CA THR A 217 -22.87 -14.96 -25.13
C THR A 217 -23.90 -15.39 -26.18
N LEU A 218 -24.57 -16.52 -25.92
CA LEU A 218 -25.75 -16.97 -26.64
C LEU A 218 -27.03 -16.37 -26.04
N ASN A 219 -28.04 -16.17 -26.87
CA ASN A 219 -29.39 -15.88 -26.40
C ASN A 219 -30.28 -17.09 -26.70
N VAL A 220 -30.75 -17.76 -25.64
CA VAL A 220 -31.63 -18.92 -25.72
C VAL A 220 -32.93 -18.55 -25.02
N ASP A 221 -34.02 -18.46 -25.77
CA ASP A 221 -35.37 -18.11 -25.26
C ASP A 221 -35.42 -16.81 -24.44
N GLY A 222 -34.64 -15.80 -24.83
CA GLY A 222 -34.56 -14.50 -24.15
C GLY A 222 -33.56 -14.47 -22.99
N ILE A 223 -32.88 -15.58 -22.69
CA ILE A 223 -31.87 -15.69 -21.65
C ILE A 223 -30.47 -15.61 -22.27
N ALA A 224 -29.68 -14.64 -21.80
CA ALA A 224 -28.28 -14.51 -22.19
C ALA A 224 -27.39 -15.49 -21.39
N VAL A 225 -26.75 -16.43 -22.08
CA VAL A 225 -25.92 -17.50 -21.52
C VAL A 225 -24.50 -17.42 -22.08
N ASP A 226 -23.50 -17.39 -21.22
CA ASP A 226 -22.09 -17.50 -21.65
C ASP A 226 -21.69 -18.96 -21.82
N VAL A 227 -21.03 -19.27 -22.94
CA VAL A 227 -20.72 -20.66 -23.35
C VAL A 227 -19.34 -21.12 -22.85
N GLY A 228 -18.49 -20.21 -22.37
CA GLY A 228 -17.16 -20.54 -21.82
C GLY A 228 -16.61 -19.56 -20.79
N PHE A 229 -17.00 -18.28 -20.84
CA PHE A 229 -16.65 -17.28 -19.83
C PHE A 229 -17.77 -17.07 -18.80
N MET A 230 -17.90 -17.98 -17.85
CA MET A 230 -19.07 -17.96 -16.94
C MET A 230 -18.86 -17.12 -15.66
N VAL A 231 -17.72 -17.28 -14.99
CA VAL A 231 -17.46 -16.66 -13.68
C VAL A 231 -15.97 -16.38 -13.45
N PHE A 232 -15.68 -15.41 -12.59
CA PHE A 232 -14.35 -15.07 -12.09
C PHE A 232 -14.44 -14.58 -10.64
N ASN A 233 -13.32 -14.35 -9.97
CA ASN A 233 -13.32 -13.78 -8.62
C ASN A 233 -12.09 -12.89 -8.38
N ARG A 234 -12.17 -11.98 -7.41
CA ARG A 234 -11.13 -10.96 -7.15
C ARG A 234 -9.81 -11.52 -6.59
N VAL A 235 -9.83 -12.77 -6.11
CA VAL A 235 -8.67 -13.42 -5.49
C VAL A 235 -7.81 -14.11 -6.54
N THR A 236 -8.47 -14.89 -7.39
CA THR A 236 -7.85 -15.76 -8.38
C THR A 236 -7.67 -15.07 -9.73
N TYR A 237 -8.47 -14.02 -10.02
CA TYR A 237 -8.46 -13.28 -11.29
C TYR A 237 -8.12 -11.79 -11.11
N PRO A 238 -7.07 -11.42 -10.36
CA PRO A 238 -6.80 -10.01 -10.02
C PRO A 238 -6.47 -9.15 -11.25
N ASN A 239 -5.82 -9.72 -12.27
CA ASN A 239 -5.48 -8.97 -13.48
C ASN A 239 -6.72 -8.74 -14.35
N LEU A 240 -7.54 -9.78 -14.53
CA LEU A 240 -8.78 -9.68 -15.28
C LEU A 240 -9.80 -8.73 -14.62
N VAL A 241 -9.91 -8.76 -13.29
CA VAL A 241 -10.79 -7.85 -12.53
C VAL A 241 -10.33 -6.40 -12.69
N LYS A 242 -9.02 -6.14 -12.54
CA LYS A 242 -8.47 -4.80 -12.76
C LYS A 242 -8.75 -4.30 -14.19
N PHE A 243 -8.60 -5.18 -15.17
CA PHE A 243 -8.95 -4.88 -16.55
C PHE A 243 -10.42 -4.49 -16.72
N PHE A 244 -11.34 -5.22 -16.08
CA PHE A 244 -12.77 -4.88 -16.12
C PHE A 244 -13.09 -3.54 -15.46
N GLU A 245 -12.38 -3.20 -14.38
CA GLU A 245 -12.48 -1.89 -13.72
C GLU A 245 -11.94 -0.76 -14.61
N GLU A 246 -10.87 -1.01 -15.37
CA GLU A 246 -10.32 -0.08 -16.36
C GLU A 246 -11.19 0.06 -17.63
N LEU A 247 -11.95 -0.99 -18.01
CA LEU A 247 -12.88 -1.02 -19.15
C LEU A 247 -14.33 -0.55 -18.80
N PRO A 248 -14.47 0.22 -17.73
CA PRO A 248 -15.66 0.35 -16.87
C PRO A 248 -16.82 -0.64 -17.13
N VAL A 249 -16.62 -1.96 -17.03
CA VAL A 249 -17.73 -2.94 -17.13
C VAL A 249 -18.31 -3.27 -15.75
N GLU A 250 -19.64 -3.31 -15.64
CA GLU A 250 -20.31 -3.67 -14.39
C GLU A 250 -20.20 -5.18 -14.12
N MET A 251 -19.92 -5.51 -12.86
CA MET A 251 -19.81 -6.89 -12.36
C MET A 251 -20.94 -7.16 -11.37
N GLU A 252 -21.54 -8.33 -11.43
CA GLU A 252 -22.59 -8.78 -10.51
C GLU A 252 -22.16 -10.06 -9.78
N GLN A 253 -22.73 -10.31 -8.61
CA GLN A 253 -22.48 -11.54 -7.87
C GLN A 253 -23.06 -12.74 -8.63
N SER A 254 -22.32 -13.84 -8.62
CA SER A 254 -22.73 -15.10 -9.21
C SER A 254 -22.54 -16.22 -8.20
N ASP A 255 -23.45 -17.19 -8.20
CA ASP A 255 -23.30 -18.41 -7.42
C ASP A 255 -22.59 -19.46 -8.27
N MET A 256 -21.56 -20.08 -7.71
CA MET A 256 -20.92 -21.26 -8.30
C MET A 256 -20.63 -22.30 -7.23
N SER A 257 -21.04 -23.53 -7.49
CA SER A 257 -20.85 -24.66 -6.58
C SER A 257 -20.50 -25.92 -7.36
N PHE A 258 -19.80 -26.84 -6.69
CA PHE A 258 -19.55 -28.17 -7.18
C PHE A 258 -20.48 -29.12 -6.44
N ALA A 259 -21.09 -30.04 -7.17
CA ALA A 259 -21.89 -31.10 -6.59
C ALA A 259 -21.54 -32.43 -7.26
N VAL A 260 -21.64 -33.50 -6.48
CA VAL A 260 -21.49 -34.87 -6.95
C VAL A 260 -22.74 -35.61 -6.52
N SER A 261 -23.38 -36.32 -7.46
CA SER A 261 -24.46 -37.27 -7.16
C SER A 261 -24.21 -38.53 -7.97
N LEU A 262 -23.84 -39.62 -7.29
CA LEU A 262 -23.57 -40.93 -7.89
C LEU A 262 -24.76 -41.87 -7.66
N ASP A 263 -25.11 -42.66 -8.67
CA ASP A 263 -26.19 -43.66 -8.65
C ASP A 263 -27.55 -43.10 -8.21
N GLY A 264 -27.87 -41.87 -8.61
CA GLY A 264 -29.08 -41.15 -8.19
C GLY A 264 -29.11 -40.88 -6.68
N GLY A 265 -27.94 -40.55 -6.11
CA GLY A 265 -27.75 -40.26 -4.69
C GLY A 265 -27.47 -41.48 -3.81
N ARG A 266 -27.66 -42.71 -4.30
CA ARG A 266 -27.43 -43.94 -3.50
C ARG A 266 -25.94 -44.28 -3.30
N GLY A 267 -25.07 -43.77 -4.16
CA GLY A 267 -23.63 -43.95 -4.06
C GLY A 267 -23.00 -42.90 -3.15
N CYS A 268 -23.09 -41.63 -3.53
CA CYS A 268 -22.63 -40.47 -2.77
C CYS A 268 -23.30 -39.21 -3.29
N GLU A 269 -23.71 -38.33 -2.38
CA GLU A 269 -24.32 -37.05 -2.73
C GLU A 269 -23.87 -35.94 -1.78
N TRP A 270 -23.26 -34.90 -2.34
CA TRP A 270 -22.87 -33.69 -1.61
C TRP A 270 -22.68 -32.52 -2.59
N GLY A 271 -22.75 -31.31 -2.06
CA GLY A 271 -22.46 -30.07 -2.77
C GLY A 271 -21.60 -29.10 -1.96
N SER A 272 -20.94 -28.16 -2.62
CA SER A 272 -20.03 -27.21 -2.00
C SER A 272 -20.69 -25.89 -1.55
N ALA A 273 -22.01 -25.73 -1.76
CA ALA A 273 -22.77 -24.53 -1.42
C ALA A 273 -23.17 -24.50 0.07
N GLY A 274 -22.17 -24.39 0.96
CA GLY A 274 -22.38 -24.35 2.41
C GLY A 274 -22.79 -25.70 3.02
N ILE A 275 -23.08 -25.70 4.33
CA ILE A 275 -23.21 -26.94 5.10
C ILE A 275 -24.46 -27.76 4.71
N GLY A 276 -25.52 -27.08 4.29
CA GLY A 276 -26.76 -27.75 3.83
C GLY A 276 -26.55 -28.53 2.55
N ALA A 277 -25.82 -27.96 1.58
CA ALA A 277 -25.45 -28.68 0.36
C ALA A 277 -24.41 -29.77 0.64
N PHE A 278 -23.46 -29.51 1.54
CA PHE A 278 -22.45 -30.51 1.90
C PHE A 278 -23.07 -31.75 2.55
N LEU A 279 -24.13 -31.55 3.34
CA LEU A 279 -24.98 -32.59 3.92
C LEU A 279 -26.29 -32.75 3.15
N ALA A 280 -26.24 -32.70 1.81
CA ALA A 280 -27.41 -32.85 0.93
C ALA A 280 -28.31 -34.01 1.36
N GLN A 281 -27.71 -35.09 1.86
CA GLN A 281 -28.39 -36.15 2.58
C GLN A 281 -28.11 -36.04 4.08
N LYS A 282 -29.15 -35.81 4.88
CA LYS A 282 -29.02 -35.67 6.35
C LYS A 282 -28.43 -36.92 7.02
N SER A 283 -28.62 -38.10 6.44
CA SER A 283 -28.02 -39.36 6.89
C SER A 283 -26.49 -39.35 6.84
N ASN A 284 -25.87 -38.47 6.03
CA ASN A 284 -24.42 -38.38 5.91
C ASN A 284 -23.71 -37.91 7.19
N VAL A 285 -24.43 -37.27 8.13
CA VAL A 285 -23.90 -36.88 9.44
C VAL A 285 -23.45 -38.09 10.27
N VAL A 286 -24.06 -39.25 10.06
CA VAL A 286 -23.77 -40.49 10.80
C VAL A 286 -23.28 -41.63 9.89
N ASN A 287 -23.04 -41.36 8.61
CA ASN A 287 -22.59 -42.34 7.62
C ASN A 287 -21.06 -42.54 7.68
N PRO A 288 -20.53 -43.67 8.21
CA PRO A 288 -19.10 -43.80 8.47
C PRO A 288 -18.22 -43.67 7.20
N PRO A 289 -18.54 -44.29 6.04
CA PRO A 289 -17.85 -44.04 4.79
C PRO A 289 -17.79 -42.56 4.36
N PHE A 290 -18.85 -41.79 4.62
CA PHE A 290 -18.90 -40.36 4.29
C PHE A 290 -18.03 -39.54 5.26
N LEU A 291 -18.12 -39.80 6.57
CA LEU A 291 -17.26 -39.15 7.57
C LEU A 291 -15.78 -39.47 7.35
N PHE A 292 -15.46 -40.69 6.91
CA PHE A 292 -14.10 -41.07 6.53
C PHE A 292 -13.61 -40.28 5.32
N MET A 293 -14.45 -40.07 4.30
CA MET A 293 -14.14 -39.21 3.16
C MET A 293 -13.83 -37.76 3.61
N ILE A 294 -14.61 -37.17 4.53
CA ILE A 294 -14.34 -35.83 5.07
C ILE A 294 -12.96 -35.78 5.73
N ARG A 295 -12.62 -36.78 6.53
CA ARG A 295 -11.30 -36.89 7.16
C ARG A 295 -10.18 -36.97 6.12
N GLU A 296 -10.41 -37.66 5.01
CA GLU A 296 -9.47 -37.73 3.90
C GLU A 296 -9.35 -36.41 3.13
N MET A 297 -10.42 -35.61 3.00
CA MET A 297 -10.36 -34.26 2.43
C MET A 297 -9.46 -33.33 3.25
N LEU A 298 -9.62 -33.33 4.59
CA LEU A 298 -8.77 -32.56 5.50
C LEU A 298 -7.31 -33.07 5.54
N ARG A 299 -7.11 -34.39 5.32
CA ARG A 299 -5.78 -34.97 5.14
C ARG A 299 -5.17 -34.53 3.80
N PHE A 300 -5.97 -34.51 2.73
CA PHE A 300 -5.54 -34.13 1.40
C PHE A 300 -5.07 -32.68 1.33
N GLU A 301 -5.82 -31.74 1.91
CA GLU A 301 -5.40 -30.34 2.02
C GLU A 301 -4.01 -30.22 2.67
N ARG A 302 -3.80 -30.85 3.83
CA ARG A 302 -2.51 -30.81 4.53
C ARG A 302 -1.37 -31.39 3.69
N ASN A 303 -1.57 -32.57 3.11
CA ASN A 303 -0.57 -33.25 2.29
C ASN A 303 -0.22 -32.43 1.03
N VAL A 304 -1.21 -31.79 0.40
CA VAL A 304 -0.99 -30.90 -0.76
C VAL A 304 -0.19 -29.66 -0.38
N LEU A 305 -0.53 -29.00 0.74
CA LEU A 305 0.20 -27.81 1.18
C LEU A 305 1.66 -28.14 1.56
N GLU A 306 1.90 -29.30 2.18
CA GLU A 306 3.24 -29.78 2.49
C GLU A 306 4.03 -30.13 1.22
N PHE A 307 3.39 -30.81 0.26
CA PHE A 307 3.98 -31.11 -1.05
C PHE A 307 4.41 -29.83 -1.77
N LEU A 308 3.52 -28.83 -1.88
CA LEU A 308 3.84 -27.55 -2.53
C LEU A 308 4.95 -26.80 -1.80
N LYS A 309 4.93 -26.78 -0.46
CA LYS A 309 5.98 -26.13 0.35
C LYS A 309 7.35 -26.77 0.13
N ARG A 310 7.42 -28.10 0.02
CA ARG A 310 8.65 -28.84 -0.25
C ARG A 310 9.19 -28.55 -1.64
N GLU A 311 8.33 -28.53 -2.64
CA GLU A 311 8.75 -28.34 -4.03
C GLU A 311 9.06 -26.88 -4.37
N GLU A 312 8.34 -25.90 -3.80
CA GLU A 312 8.64 -24.47 -3.97
C GLU A 312 9.93 -24.03 -3.24
N GLY A 313 10.43 -24.84 -2.30
CA GLY A 313 11.70 -24.63 -1.60
C GLY A 313 12.94 -25.19 -2.31
N LYS A 314 12.79 -25.91 -3.43
CA LYS A 314 13.92 -26.38 -4.26
C LYS A 314 14.36 -25.26 -5.21
N GLU A 315 15.66 -25.07 -5.42
CA GLU A 315 16.20 -24.07 -6.34
C GLU A 315 15.60 -24.21 -7.76
N ALA A 316 15.33 -23.07 -8.40
CA ALA A 316 14.73 -22.96 -9.72
C ALA A 316 15.64 -23.57 -10.80
N GLY A 317 15.55 -24.89 -10.96
CA GLY A 317 16.37 -25.69 -11.88
C GLY A 317 16.28 -27.20 -11.65
N MET A 318 15.87 -27.66 -10.46
CA MET A 318 15.81 -29.10 -10.10
C MET A 318 14.39 -29.65 -9.81
N ALA A 319 13.33 -28.99 -10.29
CA ALA A 319 11.97 -29.50 -10.12
C ALA A 319 11.60 -30.52 -11.24
N GLU A 320 12.13 -31.74 -11.12
CA GLU A 320 11.89 -32.87 -12.05
C GLU A 320 10.74 -33.80 -11.62
N ASN A 321 9.88 -33.44 -10.67
CA ASN A 321 8.80 -34.35 -10.29
C ASN A 321 7.67 -34.36 -11.34
N SER A 322 7.76 -35.31 -12.27
CA SER A 322 6.72 -35.69 -13.25
C SER A 322 5.63 -36.59 -12.65
N ASP A 323 5.44 -36.55 -11.33
CA ASP A 323 4.47 -37.40 -10.65
C ASP A 323 3.05 -37.08 -11.09
N THR A 324 2.33 -38.13 -11.51
CA THR A 324 0.92 -38.02 -11.86
C THR A 324 0.06 -37.94 -10.61
N LEU A 325 -1.13 -37.35 -10.73
CA LEU A 325 -2.11 -37.29 -9.65
C LEU A 325 -2.45 -38.71 -9.13
N GLY A 326 -2.57 -39.68 -10.04
CA GLY A 326 -2.78 -41.08 -9.70
C GLY A 326 -1.66 -41.67 -8.85
N HIS A 327 -0.39 -41.40 -9.19
CA HIS A 327 0.76 -41.85 -8.41
C HIS A 327 0.73 -41.27 -6.99
N PHE A 328 0.50 -39.96 -6.85
CA PHE A 328 0.39 -39.31 -5.55
C PHE A 328 -0.73 -39.91 -4.69
N LEU A 329 -1.89 -40.17 -5.29
CA LEU A 329 -3.03 -40.72 -4.56
C LEU A 329 -2.78 -42.15 -4.07
N ASN A 330 -2.05 -42.94 -4.86
CA ASN A 330 -1.65 -44.30 -4.50
C ASN A 330 -0.59 -44.31 -3.38
N SER A 331 0.47 -43.51 -3.52
CA SER A 331 1.57 -43.47 -2.54
C SER A 331 1.14 -42.98 -1.15
N HIS A 332 0.09 -42.15 -1.07
CA HIS A 332 -0.44 -41.62 0.19
C HIS A 332 -1.67 -42.41 0.71
N GLY A 333 -2.06 -43.50 0.04
CA GLY A 333 -3.11 -44.41 0.50
C GLY A 333 -4.50 -43.75 0.61
N TYR A 334 -4.92 -42.98 -0.40
CA TYR A 334 -6.29 -42.44 -0.45
C TYR A 334 -7.32 -43.46 -0.93
N SER A 335 -8.47 -43.54 -0.26
CA SER A 335 -9.52 -44.52 -0.55
C SER A 335 -10.20 -44.29 -1.91
N GLN A 336 -10.80 -45.36 -2.46
CA GLN A 336 -11.63 -45.24 -3.67
C GLN A 336 -12.82 -44.29 -3.47
N LYS A 337 -13.40 -44.26 -2.26
CA LYS A 337 -14.53 -43.36 -1.94
C LYS A 337 -14.11 -41.90 -2.08
N PHE A 338 -13.00 -41.48 -1.49
CA PHE A 338 -12.46 -40.13 -1.64
C PHE A 338 -12.19 -39.76 -3.10
N ARG A 339 -11.57 -40.67 -3.85
CA ARG A 339 -11.25 -40.43 -5.27
C ARG A 339 -12.51 -40.25 -6.10
N GLN A 340 -13.43 -41.20 -6.05
CA GLN A 340 -14.62 -41.26 -6.90
C GLN A 340 -15.71 -40.28 -6.48
N CYS A 341 -15.79 -39.92 -5.20
CA CYS A 341 -16.85 -39.06 -4.70
C CYS A 341 -16.43 -37.60 -4.55
N TYR A 342 -15.15 -37.28 -4.50
CA TYR A 342 -14.68 -35.89 -4.33
C TYR A 342 -13.71 -35.46 -5.43
N LEU A 343 -12.48 -35.99 -5.42
CA LEU A 343 -11.40 -35.38 -6.19
C LEU A 343 -11.57 -35.56 -7.70
N ILE A 344 -11.87 -36.78 -8.16
CA ILE A 344 -11.99 -37.08 -9.59
C ILE A 344 -13.17 -36.33 -10.21
N PRO A 345 -14.41 -36.35 -9.66
CA PRO A 345 -15.51 -35.58 -10.23
C PRO A 345 -15.25 -34.07 -10.25
N VAL A 346 -14.62 -33.52 -9.22
CA VAL A 346 -14.24 -32.10 -9.18
C VAL A 346 -13.26 -31.80 -10.32
N CYS A 347 -12.17 -32.56 -10.47
CA CYS A 347 -11.23 -32.35 -11.57
C CYS A 347 -11.88 -32.61 -12.95
N ALA A 348 -12.64 -33.68 -13.12
CA ALA A 348 -13.30 -34.03 -14.38
C ALA A 348 -14.28 -32.93 -14.83
N SER A 349 -15.00 -32.30 -13.89
CA SER A 349 -15.90 -31.18 -14.19
C SER A 349 -15.17 -29.87 -14.51
N ILE A 350 -14.00 -29.63 -13.91
CA ILE A 350 -13.17 -28.44 -14.18
C ILE A 350 -12.54 -28.51 -15.58
N TRP A 351 -11.95 -29.66 -15.94
CA TRP A 351 -11.19 -29.83 -17.18
C TRP A 351 -11.97 -30.58 -18.28
N SER A 352 -13.25 -30.86 -18.06
CA SER A 352 -14.16 -31.52 -19.00
C SER A 352 -13.55 -32.78 -19.64
N CYS A 353 -13.04 -33.70 -18.81
CA CYS A 353 -12.30 -34.88 -19.27
C CYS A 353 -12.75 -36.16 -18.56
N SER A 354 -12.28 -37.31 -19.07
CA SER A 354 -12.59 -38.61 -18.48
C SER A 354 -11.89 -38.82 -17.13
N VAL A 355 -12.45 -39.70 -16.30
CA VAL A 355 -11.86 -40.12 -15.01
C VAL A 355 -10.42 -40.60 -15.17
N GLN A 356 -10.14 -41.38 -16.22
CA GLN A 356 -8.80 -41.91 -16.47
C GLN A 356 -7.81 -40.77 -16.77
N THR A 357 -8.24 -39.79 -17.56
CA THR A 357 -7.43 -38.62 -17.93
C THR A 357 -7.04 -37.78 -16.71
N VAL A 358 -7.95 -37.63 -15.72
CA VAL A 358 -7.65 -36.88 -14.48
C VAL A 358 -6.48 -37.50 -13.70
N LEU A 359 -6.39 -38.83 -13.66
CA LEU A 359 -5.32 -39.51 -12.92
C LEU A 359 -3.94 -39.33 -13.56
N ASP A 360 -3.90 -39.03 -14.86
CA ASP A 360 -2.67 -38.79 -15.62
C ASP A 360 -2.21 -37.32 -15.56
N PHE A 361 -2.98 -36.43 -14.91
CA PHE A 361 -2.58 -35.03 -14.73
C PHE A 361 -1.31 -34.90 -13.90
N SER A 362 -0.54 -33.84 -14.15
CA SER A 362 0.56 -33.46 -13.27
C SER A 362 0.01 -33.14 -11.88
N ALA A 363 0.46 -33.87 -10.85
CA ALA A 363 0.03 -33.62 -9.47
C ALA A 363 0.33 -32.17 -9.05
N MET A 364 1.50 -31.67 -9.43
CA MET A 364 1.93 -30.30 -9.18
C MET A 364 0.93 -29.26 -9.72
N GLU A 365 0.54 -29.39 -10.98
CA GLU A 365 -0.33 -28.40 -11.63
C GLU A 365 -1.75 -28.44 -11.05
N VAL A 366 -2.26 -29.64 -10.75
CA VAL A 366 -3.56 -29.80 -10.06
C VAL A 366 -3.51 -29.18 -8.67
N PHE A 367 -2.45 -29.41 -7.90
CA PHE A 367 -2.33 -28.88 -6.55
C PHE A 367 -2.20 -27.35 -6.50
N ARG A 368 -1.41 -26.77 -7.41
CA ARG A 368 -1.34 -25.32 -7.57
C ARG A 368 -2.69 -24.76 -7.96
N PHE A 369 -3.40 -25.39 -8.90
CA PHE A 369 -4.73 -24.98 -9.28
C PHE A 369 -5.70 -24.97 -8.09
N LEU A 370 -5.81 -26.11 -7.37
CA LEU A 370 -6.72 -26.26 -6.24
C LEU A 370 -6.39 -25.27 -5.10
N ARG A 371 -5.10 -25.00 -4.85
CA ARG A 371 -4.66 -23.98 -3.88
C ARG A 371 -5.07 -22.57 -4.34
N ASN A 372 -4.75 -22.21 -5.58
CA ASN A 372 -4.94 -20.86 -6.12
C ASN A 372 -6.42 -20.51 -6.34
N HIS A 373 -7.27 -21.52 -6.53
CA HIS A 373 -8.72 -21.38 -6.69
C HIS A 373 -9.50 -21.71 -5.41
N HIS A 374 -8.80 -21.93 -4.29
CA HIS A 374 -9.40 -22.17 -2.97
C HIS A 374 -10.36 -23.36 -2.93
N MET A 375 -10.03 -24.41 -3.68
CA MET A 375 -10.81 -25.63 -3.80
C MET A 375 -10.36 -26.73 -2.82
N LEU A 376 -9.25 -26.53 -2.09
CA LEU A 376 -8.82 -27.40 -0.99
C LEU A 376 -9.69 -27.23 0.27
N GLN A 377 -10.33 -26.07 0.44
CA GLN A 377 -11.11 -25.72 1.62
C GLN A 377 -12.57 -26.15 1.50
N LEU A 378 -13.15 -26.60 2.62
CA LEU A 378 -14.56 -26.99 2.71
C LEU A 378 -15.52 -25.79 2.85
N LEU A 379 -15.05 -24.69 3.45
CA LEU A 379 -15.82 -23.47 3.72
C LEU A 379 -15.00 -22.25 3.31
N GLY A 380 -15.64 -21.08 3.21
CA GLY A 380 -14.93 -19.81 2.99
C GLY A 380 -14.41 -19.59 1.57
N ARG A 381 -15.10 -20.12 0.55
CA ARG A 381 -14.75 -19.89 -0.86
C ARG A 381 -14.92 -18.41 -1.25
N PRO A 382 -14.12 -17.89 -2.21
CA PRO A 382 -14.25 -16.51 -2.65
C PRO A 382 -15.61 -16.30 -3.32
N GLN A 383 -16.15 -15.09 -3.19
CA GLN A 383 -17.37 -14.69 -3.90
C GLN A 383 -17.10 -14.70 -5.41
N TRP A 384 -17.88 -15.48 -6.16
CA TRP A 384 -17.84 -15.48 -7.61
C TRP A 384 -18.59 -14.27 -8.17
N LEU A 385 -18.08 -13.79 -9.29
CA LEU A 385 -18.59 -12.65 -10.05
C LEU A 385 -18.79 -13.08 -11.50
N THR A 386 -19.73 -12.43 -12.15
CA THR A 386 -19.93 -12.47 -13.60
C THR A 386 -20.08 -11.04 -14.11
N LEU A 387 -19.92 -10.83 -15.42
CA LEU A 387 -20.22 -9.54 -16.03
C LEU A 387 -21.73 -9.36 -16.17
N LYS A 388 -22.21 -8.16 -15.82
CA LYS A 388 -23.59 -7.76 -16.11
C LYS A 388 -23.75 -7.62 -17.62
N GLY A 389 -24.78 -8.27 -18.16
CA GLY A 389 -24.94 -8.39 -19.61
C GLY A 389 -24.01 -9.40 -20.28
N ARG A 390 -23.30 -10.23 -19.50
CA ARG A 390 -22.48 -11.38 -19.94
C ARG A 390 -21.21 -10.98 -20.71
N SER A 391 -20.46 -11.95 -21.20
CA SER A 391 -19.13 -11.75 -21.82
C SER A 391 -19.14 -10.76 -22.98
N LYS A 392 -20.22 -10.71 -23.77
CA LYS A 392 -20.38 -9.77 -24.89
C LYS A 392 -20.16 -8.31 -24.50
N THR A 393 -20.43 -7.93 -23.26
CA THR A 393 -20.30 -6.55 -22.78
C THR A 393 -18.85 -6.06 -22.87
N TYR A 394 -17.88 -6.84 -22.39
CA TYR A 394 -16.48 -6.42 -22.44
C TYR A 394 -15.90 -6.59 -23.85
N VAL A 395 -16.28 -7.65 -24.56
CA VAL A 395 -15.85 -7.90 -25.94
C VAL A 395 -16.21 -6.71 -26.82
N ASN A 396 -17.47 -6.25 -26.77
CA ASN A 396 -17.93 -5.11 -27.54
C ASN A 396 -17.18 -3.83 -27.19
N LYS A 397 -16.86 -3.59 -25.90
CA LYS A 397 -16.10 -2.40 -25.50
C LYS A 397 -14.65 -2.41 -25.98
N VAL A 398 -13.99 -3.57 -25.98
CA VAL A 398 -12.62 -3.68 -26.55
C VAL A 398 -12.67 -3.41 -28.05
N VAL A 399 -13.63 -4.01 -28.77
CA VAL A 399 -13.82 -3.78 -30.22
C VAL A 399 -14.09 -2.30 -30.51
N GLN A 400 -15.01 -1.66 -29.78
CA GLN A 400 -15.28 -0.23 -29.92
C GLN A 400 -14.03 0.62 -29.67
N MET A 401 -13.22 0.27 -28.66
CA MET A 401 -11.97 0.97 -28.39
C MET A 401 -10.99 0.84 -29.57
N MET A 402 -10.87 -0.35 -30.15
CA MET A 402 -10.04 -0.58 -31.34
C MET A 402 -10.51 0.26 -32.53
N GLU A 403 -11.81 0.27 -32.81
CA GLU A 403 -12.41 1.04 -33.91
C GLU A 403 -12.16 2.55 -33.76
N ILE A 404 -12.30 3.09 -32.55
CA ILE A 404 -12.01 4.52 -32.25
C ILE A 404 -10.56 4.88 -32.58
N HIS A 405 -9.62 3.94 -32.46
CA HIS A 405 -8.19 4.15 -32.71
C HIS A 405 -7.76 3.71 -34.13
N GLY A 406 -8.71 3.52 -35.05
CA GLY A 406 -8.42 3.18 -36.45
C GLY A 406 -7.96 1.74 -36.69
N SER A 407 -8.08 0.87 -35.69
CA SER A 407 -7.75 -0.56 -35.81
C SER A 407 -8.90 -1.34 -36.48
N GLN A 408 -8.57 -2.46 -37.13
CA GLN A 408 -9.52 -3.24 -37.93
C GLN A 408 -9.85 -4.58 -37.28
N VAL A 409 -11.10 -5.04 -37.44
CA VAL A 409 -11.54 -6.37 -37.02
C VAL A 409 -12.08 -7.13 -38.25
N ARG A 410 -11.58 -8.35 -38.47
CA ARG A 410 -11.94 -9.19 -39.62
C ARG A 410 -12.43 -10.56 -39.13
N THR A 411 -13.73 -10.80 -39.28
CA THR A 411 -14.38 -12.08 -38.96
C THR A 411 -14.50 -12.96 -40.19
N LYS A 412 -14.83 -14.26 -40.01
CA LYS A 412 -14.85 -15.28 -41.08
C LYS A 412 -13.51 -15.37 -41.83
N CYS A 413 -12.42 -14.99 -41.18
CA CYS A 413 -11.09 -14.89 -41.76
C CYS A 413 -10.14 -15.81 -40.99
N GLY A 414 -10.25 -17.12 -41.25
CA GLY A 414 -9.33 -18.10 -40.69
C GLY A 414 -7.94 -17.97 -41.33
N ILE A 415 -6.89 -17.91 -40.52
CA ILE A 415 -5.50 -17.84 -41.01
C ILE A 415 -4.93 -19.25 -41.11
N VAL A 416 -4.37 -19.60 -42.28
CA VAL A 416 -3.81 -20.94 -42.56
C VAL A 416 -2.29 -20.96 -42.65
N SER A 417 -1.67 -19.80 -42.86
CA SER A 417 -0.21 -19.72 -43.05
C SER A 417 0.32 -18.35 -42.65
N VAL A 418 1.47 -18.37 -41.99
CA VAL A 418 2.24 -17.20 -41.56
C VAL A 418 3.69 -17.46 -41.91
N LYS A 419 4.29 -16.60 -42.73
CA LYS A 419 5.68 -16.79 -43.16
C LYS A 419 6.44 -15.46 -43.16
N PRO A 420 7.75 -15.47 -42.85
CA PRO A 420 8.60 -14.32 -43.13
C PRO A 420 8.52 -13.97 -44.61
N ASN A 421 8.41 -12.68 -44.93
CA ASN A 421 8.49 -12.22 -46.31
C ASN A 421 9.97 -12.16 -46.72
N ASN A 422 10.35 -12.91 -47.75
CA ASN A 422 11.75 -12.97 -48.22
C ASN A 422 12.18 -11.73 -49.04
N SER A 423 11.23 -10.89 -49.44
CA SER A 423 11.44 -9.75 -50.33
C SER A 423 11.37 -8.39 -49.62
N SER A 424 10.93 -8.35 -48.35
CA SER A 424 10.80 -7.14 -47.52
C SER A 424 10.93 -7.46 -46.03
N SER A 425 11.14 -6.45 -45.17
CA SER A 425 11.14 -6.64 -43.71
C SER A 425 9.70 -6.78 -43.17
N GLY A 426 9.05 -7.91 -43.44
CA GLY A 426 7.61 -8.12 -43.20
C GLY A 426 7.21 -9.57 -42.91
N VAL A 427 5.96 -9.77 -42.50
CA VAL A 427 5.31 -11.10 -42.41
C VAL A 427 4.21 -11.17 -43.46
N GLU A 428 4.13 -12.28 -44.21
CA GLU A 428 3.03 -12.59 -45.13
C GLU A 428 2.01 -13.49 -44.40
N ILE A 429 0.74 -13.07 -44.39
CA ILE A 429 -0.38 -13.82 -43.84
C ILE A 429 -1.23 -14.35 -44.99
N THR A 430 -1.62 -15.63 -44.91
CA THR A 430 -2.54 -16.26 -45.87
C THR A 430 -3.80 -16.75 -45.16
N ASP A 431 -4.96 -16.34 -45.64
CA ASP A 431 -6.26 -16.79 -45.11
C ASP A 431 -6.76 -18.08 -45.79
N VAL A 432 -7.85 -18.64 -45.26
CA VAL A 432 -8.51 -19.86 -45.77
C VAL A 432 -9.01 -19.74 -47.22
N GLU A 433 -9.20 -18.53 -47.73
CA GLU A 433 -9.62 -18.26 -49.11
C GLU A 433 -8.40 -18.06 -50.05
N GLY A 434 -7.18 -18.16 -49.51
CA GLY A 434 -5.93 -17.98 -50.26
C GLY A 434 -5.54 -16.52 -50.47
N ARG A 435 -6.23 -15.55 -49.84
CA ARG A 435 -5.86 -14.13 -49.89
C ARG A 435 -4.59 -13.92 -49.09
N LYS A 436 -3.69 -13.13 -49.66
CA LYS A 436 -2.39 -12.78 -49.07
C LYS A 436 -2.37 -11.32 -48.66
N GLU A 437 -1.92 -11.07 -47.44
CA GLU A 437 -1.73 -9.71 -46.92
C GLU A 437 -0.30 -9.54 -46.42
N ASN A 438 0.33 -8.44 -46.85
CA ASN A 438 1.68 -8.05 -46.45
C ASN A 438 1.60 -6.89 -45.46
N LEU A 439 2.12 -7.10 -44.25
CA LEU A 439 2.24 -6.05 -43.24
C LEU A 439 3.58 -5.33 -43.44
N GLY A 440 3.59 -4.14 -44.05
CA GLY A 440 4.81 -3.40 -44.45
C GLY A 440 4.80 -1.89 -44.21
N GLU A 441 5.99 -1.38 -43.83
CA GLU A 441 6.50 0.00 -43.64
C GLU A 441 5.85 0.96 -42.61
N THR A 442 6.06 0.65 -41.31
CA THR A 442 6.26 1.63 -40.21
C THR A 442 6.68 0.99 -38.87
N GLY A 443 6.78 -0.32 -38.74
CA GLY A 443 7.18 -0.98 -37.49
C GLY A 443 7.61 -2.42 -37.67
N ARG A 444 8.30 -3.00 -36.67
CA ARG A 444 8.59 -4.44 -36.67
C ARG A 444 7.26 -5.21 -36.66
N PRO A 445 6.98 -6.10 -37.63
CA PRO A 445 5.72 -6.83 -37.69
C PRO A 445 5.65 -7.83 -36.53
N VAL A 446 4.44 -8.00 -35.99
CA VAL A 446 4.17 -8.84 -34.82
C VAL A 446 2.95 -9.69 -35.13
N LEU A 447 3.08 -11.01 -34.98
CA LEU A 447 1.95 -11.91 -35.08
C LEU A 447 1.75 -12.73 -33.82
N VAL A 448 0.51 -12.79 -33.35
CA VAL A 448 0.03 -13.78 -32.37
C VAL A 448 -0.87 -14.79 -33.07
N THR A 449 -0.64 -16.11 -32.92
CA THR A 449 -1.35 -17.12 -33.75
C THR A 449 -1.69 -18.46 -33.06
N LEU A 450 -2.68 -19.17 -33.65
CA LEU A 450 -3.19 -20.52 -33.36
C LEU A 450 -3.49 -21.26 -34.69
N ASN A 451 -3.32 -22.60 -34.72
CA ASN A 451 -3.32 -23.44 -35.94
C ASN A 451 -4.68 -24.13 -36.29
N PRO A 452 -4.90 -24.58 -37.55
CA PRO A 452 -6.23 -24.98 -38.07
C PRO A 452 -6.54 -26.50 -38.20
N GLU A 453 -7.84 -26.78 -38.49
CA GLU A 453 -8.63 -28.03 -38.43
C GLU A 453 -9.17 -28.48 -39.81
N LYS A 454 -9.58 -29.75 -40.01
CA LYS A 454 -10.75 -30.13 -40.86
C LYS A 454 -11.35 -31.49 -40.46
N THR A 455 -12.68 -31.72 -40.61
CA THR A 455 -13.38 -32.43 -41.73
C THR A 455 -14.94 -32.45 -41.49
N PRO A 456 -15.86 -33.10 -42.28
CA PRO A 456 -17.15 -32.55 -42.82
C PRO A 456 -18.41 -33.27 -42.24
N GLN A 457 -19.66 -33.29 -42.75
CA GLN A 457 -20.61 -32.39 -43.46
C GLN A 457 -22.04 -32.95 -43.17
N HIS A 458 -22.59 -32.77 -41.96
CA HIS A 458 -23.99 -32.33 -41.71
C HIS A 458 -24.37 -32.39 -40.21
N LEU A 459 -24.81 -31.24 -39.66
CA LEU A 459 -25.14 -31.01 -38.26
C LEU A 459 -26.08 -29.79 -38.13
N VAL A 460 -27.05 -29.81 -37.21
CA VAL A 460 -28.10 -28.77 -37.05
C VAL A 460 -27.61 -27.54 -36.24
N SER A 461 -27.02 -27.73 -35.06
CA SER A 461 -25.98 -26.86 -34.47
C SER A 461 -25.33 -27.61 -33.32
N SER A 462 -24.00 -27.67 -33.29
CA SER A 462 -23.19 -28.12 -32.16
C SER A 462 -21.84 -27.44 -32.27
N TRP A 463 -21.16 -27.28 -31.16
CA TRP A 463 -19.82 -26.68 -31.10
C TRP A 463 -18.95 -27.60 -30.25
N LYS A 464 -17.75 -27.91 -30.76
CA LYS A 464 -16.75 -28.65 -30.02
C LYS A 464 -15.84 -27.61 -29.36
N MET A 465 -15.73 -27.67 -28.04
CA MET A 465 -14.79 -26.87 -27.29
C MET A 465 -13.67 -27.79 -26.80
N GLU A 466 -12.43 -27.36 -26.98
CA GLU A 466 -11.27 -28.08 -26.47
C GLU A 466 -10.72 -27.30 -25.28
N HIS A 467 -10.55 -27.98 -24.14
CA HIS A 467 -9.96 -27.39 -22.95
C HIS A 467 -8.50 -27.83 -22.84
N PRO A 468 -7.55 -26.92 -22.53
CA PRO A 468 -6.17 -27.30 -22.26
C PRO A 468 -6.10 -28.34 -21.15
N ILE A 469 -5.34 -29.41 -21.38
CA ILE A 469 -5.10 -30.47 -20.39
C ILE A 469 -3.72 -30.23 -19.77
N PRO A 470 -3.60 -30.08 -18.44
CA PRO A 470 -2.34 -29.80 -17.74
C PRO A 470 -1.47 -31.07 -17.62
N THR A 471 -1.07 -31.63 -18.76
CA THR A 471 -0.13 -32.75 -18.82
C THR A 471 1.29 -32.28 -18.47
N ALA A 472 2.14 -33.22 -18.02
CA ALA A 472 3.55 -32.91 -17.76
C ALA A 472 4.27 -32.35 -19.01
N GLY A 473 3.93 -32.86 -20.21
CA GLY A 473 4.46 -32.38 -21.48
C GLY A 473 4.04 -30.94 -21.79
N ALA A 474 2.76 -30.60 -21.58
CA ALA A 474 2.26 -29.23 -21.77
C ALA A 474 2.95 -28.24 -20.81
N ALA A 475 3.12 -28.61 -19.54
CA ALA A 475 3.81 -27.79 -18.55
C ALA A 475 5.29 -27.55 -18.92
N LYS A 476 5.97 -28.55 -19.49
CA LYS A 476 7.35 -28.41 -20.01
C LYS A 476 7.39 -27.46 -21.21
N ALA A 477 6.53 -27.67 -22.21
CA ALA A 477 6.45 -26.84 -23.40
C ALA A 477 6.16 -25.36 -23.06
N GLY A 478 5.29 -25.09 -22.08
CA GLY A 478 5.01 -23.73 -21.61
C GLY A 478 6.23 -23.01 -21.03
N ARG A 479 7.17 -23.73 -20.39
CA ARG A 479 8.43 -23.15 -19.88
C ARG A 479 9.41 -22.82 -21.01
N GLU A 480 9.49 -23.71 -22.00
CA GLU A 480 10.38 -23.56 -23.16
C GLU A 480 9.90 -22.49 -24.14
N LEU A 481 8.61 -22.14 -24.15
CA LEU A 481 8.03 -21.15 -25.05
C LEU A 481 8.75 -19.79 -24.99
N LYS A 482 9.26 -19.40 -23.81
CA LYS A 482 10.02 -18.14 -23.64
C LYS A 482 11.22 -18.05 -24.59
N ALA A 483 11.83 -19.17 -24.96
CA ALA A 483 12.99 -19.20 -25.85
C ALA A 483 12.67 -18.78 -27.29
N ILE A 484 11.39 -18.81 -27.69
CA ILE A 484 10.96 -18.50 -29.06
C ILE A 484 10.10 -17.23 -29.15
N GLN A 485 9.71 -16.60 -28.04
CA GLN A 485 8.95 -15.34 -28.07
C GLN A 485 9.74 -14.24 -28.78
N GLY A 486 9.07 -13.49 -29.66
CA GLY A 486 9.67 -12.42 -30.46
C GLY A 486 10.58 -12.90 -31.59
N SER A 487 10.84 -14.21 -31.71
CA SER A 487 11.59 -14.76 -32.83
C SER A 487 10.82 -14.52 -34.12
N ARG A 488 11.47 -13.89 -35.11
CA ARG A 488 10.87 -13.51 -36.40
C ARG A 488 9.65 -12.60 -36.28
N GLY A 489 9.53 -11.86 -35.17
CA GLY A 489 8.38 -11.01 -34.91
C GLY A 489 7.10 -11.81 -34.61
N VAL A 490 7.21 -12.98 -34.00
CA VAL A 490 6.04 -13.80 -33.63
C VAL A 490 6.01 -14.01 -32.12
N TRP A 491 4.84 -13.81 -31.52
CA TRP A 491 4.59 -14.01 -30.10
C TRP A 491 3.41 -14.96 -29.93
N PHE A 492 3.57 -16.01 -29.13
CA PHE A 492 2.50 -16.93 -28.84
C PHE A 492 1.86 -16.55 -27.51
N CYS A 493 0.54 -16.43 -27.50
CA CYS A 493 -0.21 -16.25 -26.26
C CYS A 493 -1.54 -17.00 -26.30
N GLY A 494 -1.93 -17.56 -25.17
CA GLY A 494 -3.18 -18.27 -25.02
C GLY A 494 -3.34 -18.81 -23.61
N ALA A 495 -4.58 -19.15 -23.23
CA ALA A 495 -4.88 -19.69 -21.90
C ALA A 495 -4.16 -21.03 -21.61
N TYR A 496 -3.68 -21.72 -22.65
CA TYR A 496 -2.86 -22.94 -22.55
C TYR A 496 -1.47 -22.71 -21.92
N LEU A 497 -1.06 -21.45 -21.70
CA LEU A 497 0.15 -21.11 -20.94
C LEU A 497 -0.05 -21.16 -19.41
N GLY A 498 -1.28 -21.40 -18.96
CA GLY A 498 -1.62 -21.65 -17.56
C GLY A 498 -2.57 -22.85 -17.44
N TYR A 499 -3.69 -22.68 -16.74
CA TYR A 499 -4.65 -23.75 -16.46
C TYR A 499 -5.83 -23.79 -17.45
N GLY A 500 -5.81 -22.97 -18.49
CA GLY A 500 -6.89 -22.87 -19.48
C GLY A 500 -7.99 -21.86 -19.14
N PHE A 501 -7.81 -21.04 -18.09
CA PHE A 501 -8.81 -20.07 -17.65
C PHE A 501 -8.54 -18.65 -18.17
N HIS A 502 -9.53 -17.77 -17.98
CA HIS A 502 -9.50 -16.42 -18.52
C HIS A 502 -8.42 -15.52 -17.92
N GLU A 503 -8.06 -15.71 -16.64
CA GLU A 503 -6.89 -15.04 -16.05
C GLU A 503 -5.59 -15.46 -16.75
N ASP A 504 -5.44 -16.76 -17.07
CA ASP A 504 -4.26 -17.28 -17.75
C ASP A 504 -4.18 -16.71 -19.17
N GLY A 505 -5.32 -16.71 -19.87
CA GLY A 505 -5.43 -16.13 -21.20
C GLY A 505 -5.14 -14.64 -21.21
N PHE A 506 -5.69 -13.88 -20.25
CA PHE A 506 -5.46 -12.45 -20.09
C PHE A 506 -3.99 -12.13 -19.81
N LYS A 507 -3.37 -12.83 -18.84
CA LYS A 507 -1.94 -12.69 -18.52
C LYS A 507 -1.06 -12.99 -19.72
N ALA A 508 -1.39 -14.05 -20.47
CA ALA A 508 -0.63 -14.41 -21.67
C ALA A 508 -0.67 -13.29 -22.72
N GLY A 509 -1.85 -12.74 -22.99
CA GLY A 509 -2.01 -11.63 -23.95
C GLY A 509 -1.31 -10.35 -23.51
N GLN A 510 -1.48 -9.97 -22.24
CA GLN A 510 -0.80 -8.81 -21.65
C GLN A 510 0.73 -8.99 -21.64
N SER A 511 1.23 -10.17 -21.29
CA SER A 511 2.66 -10.47 -21.30
C SER A 511 3.25 -10.36 -22.71
N ALA A 512 2.56 -10.90 -23.73
CA ALA A 512 3.01 -10.80 -25.12
C ALA A 512 3.01 -9.34 -25.61
N ALA A 513 1.97 -8.57 -25.29
CA ALA A 513 1.89 -7.16 -25.64
C ALA A 513 2.97 -6.31 -24.93
N MET A 514 3.20 -6.53 -23.63
CA MET A 514 4.18 -5.76 -22.87
C MET A 514 5.61 -6.07 -23.32
N ASP A 515 5.92 -7.35 -23.56
CA ASP A 515 7.21 -7.78 -24.12
C ASP A 515 7.46 -7.13 -25.50
N LEU A 516 6.45 -7.13 -26.37
CA LEU A 516 6.48 -6.41 -27.63
C LEU A 516 6.78 -4.90 -27.44
N LEU A 517 6.13 -4.26 -26.47
CA LEU A 517 6.30 -2.83 -26.20
C LEU A 517 7.63 -2.48 -25.53
N GLY A 518 8.45 -3.48 -25.19
CA GLY A 518 9.68 -3.33 -24.42
C GLY A 518 9.43 -2.83 -23.00
N LYS A 519 8.28 -3.18 -22.42
CA LYS A 519 7.87 -2.81 -21.05
C LYS A 519 7.91 -4.05 -20.16
N PRO A 520 8.36 -3.92 -18.90
CA PRO A 520 8.28 -5.03 -17.97
C PRO A 520 6.81 -5.36 -17.67
N PHE A 521 6.41 -6.61 -17.93
CA PHE A 521 5.13 -7.12 -17.42
C PHE A 521 5.29 -7.55 -15.96
N GLN A 522 4.54 -6.91 -15.08
CA GLN A 522 4.41 -7.34 -13.69
C GLN A 522 2.99 -7.87 -13.46
N SER A 523 2.85 -9.20 -13.46
CA SER A 523 1.59 -9.83 -13.05
C SER A 523 1.25 -9.41 -11.63
N LEU A 524 -0.01 -9.02 -11.37
CA LEU A 524 -0.48 -8.90 -10.00
C LEU A 524 -0.33 -10.25 -9.31
N PRO A 525 0.23 -10.30 -8.08
CA PRO A 525 0.26 -11.52 -7.31
C PRO A 525 -1.17 -11.97 -7.02
N LEU A 526 -1.37 -13.29 -6.93
CA LEU A 526 -2.62 -13.80 -6.37
C LEU A 526 -2.82 -13.18 -5.00
N VAL A 527 -4.01 -12.63 -4.75
CA VAL A 527 -4.31 -12.04 -3.45
C VAL A 527 -4.35 -13.20 -2.45
N LYS A 528 -3.60 -13.10 -1.33
CA LYS A 528 -3.75 -14.09 -0.26
C LYS A 528 -5.20 -14.05 0.22
N GLN A 529 -5.91 -15.14 0.04
CA GLN A 529 -7.32 -15.20 0.44
C GLN A 529 -7.44 -15.04 1.95
N PHE A 530 -8.46 -14.27 2.32
CA PHE A 530 -9.00 -14.20 3.65
C PHE A 530 -9.68 -15.53 4.01
N VAL A 531 -8.92 -16.46 4.59
CA VAL A 531 -9.43 -17.74 5.11
C VAL A 531 -9.48 -17.66 6.63
N PRO A 532 -10.61 -17.24 7.22
CA PRO A 532 -10.76 -17.25 8.65
C PRO A 532 -10.77 -18.71 9.15
N SER A 533 -10.08 -18.96 10.26
CA SER A 533 -10.28 -20.18 11.06
C SER A 533 -11.76 -20.30 11.49
N TYR A 534 -12.17 -21.46 12.01
CA TYR A 534 -13.54 -21.62 12.55
C TYR A 534 -13.86 -20.59 13.64
N LEU A 535 -12.89 -20.27 14.49
CA LEU A 535 -13.00 -19.27 15.54
C LEU A 535 -13.18 -17.86 14.97
N GLU A 536 -12.38 -17.50 13.96
CA GLU A 536 -12.49 -16.19 13.28
C GLU A 536 -13.76 -16.09 12.43
N SER A 537 -14.25 -17.19 11.88
CA SER A 537 -15.53 -17.25 11.15
C SER A 537 -16.71 -16.99 12.08
N PHE A 538 -16.67 -17.56 13.28
CA PHE A 538 -17.67 -17.26 14.31
C PHE A 538 -17.56 -15.80 14.79
N ALA A 539 -16.35 -15.31 15.06
CA ALA A 539 -16.12 -13.91 15.44
C ALA A 539 -16.61 -12.94 14.35
N LYS A 540 -16.37 -13.26 13.07
CA LYS A 540 -16.91 -12.52 11.93
C LYS A 540 -18.43 -12.46 12.01
N TRP A 541 -19.10 -13.61 12.15
CA TRP A 541 -20.56 -13.64 12.28
C TRP A 541 -21.06 -12.72 13.42
N VAL A 542 -20.43 -12.76 14.59
CA VAL A 542 -20.77 -11.87 15.73
C VAL A 542 -20.62 -10.39 15.35
N VAL A 543 -19.49 -10.00 14.74
CA VAL A 543 -19.22 -8.62 14.32
C VAL A 543 -20.23 -8.15 13.27
N LEU A 544 -20.58 -8.99 12.30
CA LEU A 544 -21.52 -8.63 11.24
C LEU A 544 -22.95 -8.46 11.77
N GLN A 545 -23.41 -9.31 12.70
CA GLN A 545 -24.71 -9.11 13.35
C GLN A 545 -24.72 -7.80 14.14
N PHE A 546 -23.64 -7.53 14.89
CA PHE A 546 -23.50 -6.28 15.61
C PHE A 546 -23.56 -5.06 14.69
N LEU A 547 -22.81 -5.03 13.59
CA LEU A 547 -22.80 -3.90 12.65
C LEU A 547 -24.18 -3.67 12.00
N LYS A 548 -24.92 -4.74 11.71
CA LYS A 548 -26.29 -4.67 11.19
C LYS A 548 -27.26 -3.99 12.15
N ASP A 549 -27.12 -4.25 13.44
CA ASP A 549 -27.97 -3.65 14.46
C ASP A 549 -27.48 -2.26 14.89
N PHE A 550 -26.16 -2.04 14.90
CA PHE A 550 -25.56 -0.81 15.40
C PHE A 550 -25.56 0.34 14.39
N ILE A 551 -25.26 0.09 13.11
CA ILE A 551 -25.16 1.15 12.09
C ILE A 551 -26.56 1.52 11.59
N LYS A 552 -27.13 2.58 12.16
CA LYS A 552 -28.42 3.20 11.80
C LYS A 552 -28.30 4.62 11.26
N VAL A 553 -27.14 5.27 11.45
CA VAL A 553 -26.81 6.62 10.98
C VAL A 553 -25.59 6.53 10.07
N GLY A 554 -25.72 7.05 8.86
CA GLY A 554 -24.69 6.98 7.84
C GLY A 554 -24.61 5.62 7.14
N HIS A 555 -23.57 5.43 6.33
CA HIS A 555 -23.33 4.23 5.54
C HIS A 555 -21.94 3.66 5.84
N PHE A 556 -21.88 2.39 6.22
CA PHE A 556 -20.63 1.68 6.52
C PHE A 556 -20.48 0.49 5.57
N GLU A 557 -19.34 0.41 4.88
CA GLU A 557 -19.00 -0.73 4.03
C GLU A 557 -17.81 -1.49 4.60
N LEU A 558 -17.92 -2.81 4.68
CA LEU A 558 -16.84 -3.71 5.04
C LEU A 558 -16.42 -4.50 3.80
N LEU A 559 -15.17 -4.29 3.37
CA LEU A 559 -14.55 -4.92 2.22
C LEU A 559 -13.55 -5.96 2.72
N GLU A 560 -13.70 -7.23 2.36
CA GLU A 560 -12.71 -8.26 2.72
C GLU A 560 -11.69 -8.49 1.60
N ALA A 561 -10.47 -8.88 1.97
CA ALA A 561 -9.45 -9.40 1.05
C ALA A 561 -9.95 -10.69 0.37
N GLY A 562 -10.68 -10.55 -0.73
CA GLY A 562 -11.58 -11.62 -1.19
C GLY A 562 -12.63 -11.14 -2.17
N GLY A 563 -13.01 -9.87 -2.03
CA GLY A 563 -14.06 -9.25 -2.84
C GLY A 563 -15.43 -9.22 -2.17
N SER A 564 -15.59 -9.81 -0.98
CA SER A 564 -16.82 -9.68 -0.20
C SER A 564 -17.02 -8.22 0.18
N VAL A 565 -18.20 -7.69 -0.14
CA VAL A 565 -18.65 -6.36 0.29
C VAL A 565 -19.90 -6.55 1.15
N MET A 566 -19.85 -6.05 2.38
CA MET A 566 -20.98 -6.05 3.30
C MET A 566 -21.30 -4.61 3.65
N SER A 567 -22.55 -4.20 3.43
CA SER A 567 -22.99 -2.82 3.64
C SER A 567 -24.00 -2.74 4.77
N PHE A 568 -23.91 -1.69 5.57
CA PHE A 568 -24.72 -1.46 6.76
C PHE A 568 -25.16 0.01 6.84
N GLY A 569 -26.39 0.25 7.30
CA GLY A 569 -27.04 1.57 7.24
C GLY A 569 -27.79 1.81 5.93
N GLU A 570 -28.38 3.00 5.78
CA GLU A 570 -29.10 3.37 4.56
C GLU A 570 -28.16 4.07 3.56
N PRO A 571 -28.09 3.61 2.29
CA PRO A 571 -27.39 4.34 1.25
C PRO A 571 -28.14 5.64 0.97
N VAL A 572 -27.44 6.77 0.96
CA VAL A 572 -28.05 8.06 0.64
C VAL A 572 -28.35 8.11 -0.87
N THR A 573 -29.56 7.70 -1.24
CA THR A 573 -30.11 7.89 -2.57
C THR A 573 -31.07 9.07 -2.55
N GLY A 574 -30.64 10.19 -3.14
CA GLY A 574 -31.44 11.41 -3.29
C GLY A 574 -31.00 12.52 -2.35
N ILE A 575 -30.10 13.39 -2.81
CA ILE A 575 -29.77 14.63 -2.11
C ILE A 575 -30.62 15.76 -2.71
N ASN A 576 -31.40 16.39 -1.85
CA ASN A 576 -31.95 17.72 -2.05
C ASN A 576 -30.77 18.73 -2.01
N PRO A 577 -30.48 19.50 -3.08
CA PRO A 577 -29.29 20.35 -3.19
C PRO A 577 -29.15 21.43 -2.10
N ASP A 578 -30.19 21.70 -1.32
CA ASP A 578 -30.22 22.78 -0.33
C ASP A 578 -29.78 22.38 1.10
N ILE A 579 -29.50 21.10 1.37
CA ILE A 579 -29.01 20.65 2.69
C ILE A 579 -27.51 20.26 2.61
N LYS A 580 -26.64 21.16 3.09
CA LYS A 580 -25.18 20.92 3.22
C LYS A 580 -24.83 20.04 4.44
N ILE A 581 -25.33 18.80 4.48
CA ILE A 581 -24.77 17.77 5.36
C ILE A 581 -24.14 16.71 4.46
N THR A 582 -22.82 16.65 4.40
CA THR A 582 -22.12 15.57 3.71
C THR A 582 -22.55 14.25 4.37
N PRO A 583 -23.10 13.28 3.61
CA PRO A 583 -23.53 12.03 4.19
C PRO A 583 -22.34 11.30 4.82
N LEU A 584 -22.44 10.98 6.11
CA LEU A 584 -21.46 10.21 6.85
C LEU A 584 -21.31 8.82 6.20
N ARG A 585 -20.22 8.61 5.47
CA ARG A 585 -19.91 7.34 4.81
C ARG A 585 -18.48 6.94 5.13
N CYS A 586 -18.28 5.67 5.44
CA CYS A 586 -16.94 5.11 5.52
C CYS A 586 -16.91 3.69 4.94
N SER A 587 -15.75 3.32 4.40
CA SER A 587 -15.51 1.98 3.87
C SER A 587 -14.22 1.45 4.48
N VAL A 588 -14.28 0.26 5.08
CA VAL A 588 -13.16 -0.40 5.76
C VAL A 588 -12.76 -1.62 4.97
N ARG A 589 -11.48 -1.72 4.60
CA ARG A 589 -10.89 -2.90 3.98
C ARG A 589 -10.17 -3.76 5.00
N VAL A 590 -10.74 -4.92 5.30
CA VAL A 590 -10.14 -5.94 6.15
C VAL A 590 -9.06 -6.69 5.38
N ILE A 591 -7.83 -6.62 5.90
CA ILE A 591 -6.64 -7.24 5.33
C ILE A 591 -6.38 -8.62 5.97
N ARG A 592 -6.63 -8.78 7.28
CA ARG A 592 -6.36 -10.04 8.01
C ARG A 592 -7.53 -10.49 8.89
N PRO A 593 -7.85 -11.80 8.96
CA PRO A 593 -8.95 -12.35 9.78
C PRO A 593 -8.92 -12.00 11.26
N ALA A 594 -7.73 -11.76 11.81
CA ALA A 594 -7.53 -11.30 13.18
C ALA A 594 -8.35 -10.03 13.54
N PHE A 595 -8.71 -9.19 12.55
CA PHE A 595 -9.64 -8.07 12.72
C PHE A 595 -10.92 -8.50 13.43
N TYR A 596 -11.58 -9.57 12.96
CA TYR A 596 -12.86 -9.99 13.51
C TYR A 596 -12.73 -10.49 14.93
N TRP A 597 -11.67 -11.24 15.23
CA TRP A 597 -11.41 -11.72 16.59
C TRP A 597 -11.15 -10.56 17.56
N LYS A 598 -10.30 -9.61 17.18
CA LYS A 598 -9.99 -8.43 18.01
C LYS A 598 -11.21 -7.58 18.27
N VAL A 599 -11.96 -7.24 17.21
CA VAL A 599 -13.19 -6.45 17.35
C VAL A 599 -14.21 -7.21 18.21
N ALA A 600 -14.43 -8.51 17.98
CA ALA A 600 -15.38 -9.32 18.74
C ALA A 600 -15.02 -9.50 20.22
N THR A 601 -13.74 -9.40 20.59
CA THR A 601 -13.27 -9.68 21.97
C THR A 601 -12.83 -8.44 22.73
N ARG A 602 -12.51 -7.32 22.06
CA ARG A 602 -11.93 -6.12 22.68
C ARG A 602 -12.59 -4.80 22.30
N ALA A 603 -13.72 -4.80 21.60
CA ALA A 603 -14.51 -3.58 21.38
C ALA A 603 -13.80 -2.53 20.52
N ASP A 604 -13.96 -1.27 20.90
CA ASP A 604 -13.19 -0.11 20.48
C ASP A 604 -11.67 -0.30 20.60
N LEU A 605 -11.17 -0.87 21.71
CA LEU A 605 -9.76 -1.26 21.82
C LEU A 605 -9.38 -2.30 20.75
N GLY A 606 -10.28 -3.23 20.44
CA GLY A 606 -10.09 -4.21 19.36
C GLY A 606 -9.99 -3.58 17.98
N ILE A 607 -10.75 -2.51 17.71
CA ILE A 607 -10.63 -1.71 16.49
C ILE A 607 -9.26 -1.01 16.46
N ALA A 608 -8.82 -0.41 17.56
CA ALA A 608 -7.51 0.22 17.63
C ALA A 608 -6.37 -0.80 17.43
N ASP A 609 -6.39 -1.94 18.13
CA ASP A 609 -5.43 -3.04 18.00
C ASP A 609 -5.36 -3.56 16.55
N ALA A 610 -6.52 -3.66 15.89
CA ALA A 610 -6.59 -4.13 14.52
C ALA A 610 -5.99 -3.11 13.55
N TYR A 611 -6.18 -1.81 13.78
CA TYR A 611 -5.56 -0.75 12.97
C TYR A 611 -4.04 -0.70 13.19
N VAL A 612 -3.61 -0.68 14.46
CA VAL A 612 -2.19 -0.63 14.86
C VAL A 612 -1.42 -1.80 14.28
N ASP A 613 -1.99 -3.00 14.25
CA ASP A 613 -1.31 -4.15 13.66
C ASP A 613 -1.38 -4.18 12.13
N GLY A 614 -2.28 -3.42 11.51
CA GLY A 614 -2.50 -3.42 10.06
C GLY A 614 -3.43 -4.54 9.59
N ASP A 615 -4.37 -4.97 10.44
CA ASP A 615 -5.41 -5.95 10.08
C ASP A 615 -6.49 -5.36 9.17
N PHE A 616 -6.64 -4.05 9.14
CA PHE A 616 -7.52 -3.34 8.21
C PHE A 616 -6.96 -1.97 7.82
N THR A 617 -7.51 -1.40 6.75
CA THR A 617 -7.26 -0.02 6.29
C THR A 617 -8.59 0.66 5.96
N CYS A 618 -8.70 1.97 6.13
CA CYS A 618 -9.86 2.72 5.62
C CYS A 618 -9.68 3.03 4.13
N VAL A 619 -10.75 2.85 3.35
CA VAL A 619 -10.88 3.40 2.00
C VAL A 619 -11.46 4.79 2.17
N GLY A 620 -10.61 5.81 2.06
CA GLY A 620 -10.92 7.18 2.50
C GLY A 620 -10.13 7.51 3.77
N ASP A 621 -10.73 8.25 4.70
CA ASP A 621 -10.10 8.65 5.96
C ASP A 621 -10.58 7.79 7.15
N MET A 622 -9.66 7.48 8.07
CA MET A 622 -9.96 6.90 9.39
C MET A 622 -10.88 7.80 10.22
N LEU A 623 -10.88 9.11 9.98
CA LEU A 623 -11.77 10.06 10.66
C LEU A 623 -13.23 9.71 10.43
N ASP A 624 -13.60 9.39 9.19
CA ASP A 624 -14.98 9.07 8.81
C ASP A 624 -15.49 7.83 9.55
N LEU A 625 -14.62 6.82 9.71
CA LEU A 625 -14.92 5.62 10.50
C LEU A 625 -15.28 6.00 11.95
N LEU A 626 -14.44 6.81 12.60
CA LEU A 626 -14.66 7.21 13.99
C LEU A 626 -15.92 8.07 14.15
N LEU A 627 -16.17 8.99 13.21
CA LEU A 627 -17.38 9.82 13.20
C LEU A 627 -18.65 8.98 13.04
N VAL A 628 -18.66 7.98 12.14
CA VAL A 628 -19.79 7.05 11.97
C VAL A 628 -20.03 6.25 13.26
N LEU A 629 -18.98 5.74 13.89
CA LEU A 629 -19.11 4.98 15.15
C LEU A 629 -19.64 5.86 16.29
N ILE A 630 -19.14 7.09 16.43
CA ILE A 630 -19.59 8.04 17.45
C ILE A 630 -21.06 8.42 17.24
N ALA A 631 -21.47 8.76 16.01
CA ALA A 631 -22.84 9.15 15.69
C ALA A 631 -23.86 8.06 16.03
N ASN A 632 -23.51 6.79 15.78
CA ASN A 632 -24.38 5.66 16.11
C ASN A 632 -24.42 5.37 17.61
N ARG A 633 -23.29 5.48 18.33
CA ARG A 633 -23.25 5.34 19.79
C ARG A 633 -24.16 6.37 20.48
N ASP A 634 -24.07 7.64 20.06
CA ASP A 634 -24.78 8.72 20.73
C ASP A 634 -26.29 8.70 20.42
N ARG A 635 -26.70 8.18 19.26
CA ARG A 635 -28.13 7.94 18.95
C ARG A 635 -28.81 6.93 19.87
N VAL A 636 -28.09 5.91 20.33
CA VAL A 636 -28.64 4.90 21.26
C VAL A 636 -29.02 5.53 22.61
N ARG A 637 -28.46 6.69 22.95
CA ARG A 637 -28.86 7.50 24.11
C ARG A 637 -30.00 8.45 23.70
N ALA A 638 -31.25 8.02 23.87
CA ALA A 638 -32.41 8.84 23.56
C ALA A 638 -32.43 10.14 24.40
N PRO A 639 -32.80 11.31 23.82
CA PRO A 639 -32.93 12.55 24.58
C PRO A 639 -34.05 12.43 25.62
N GLY A 640 -33.76 12.80 26.88
CA GLY A 640 -34.76 12.89 27.96
C GLY A 640 -34.80 11.72 28.96
N LYS A 641 -33.98 10.67 28.79
CA LYS A 641 -33.80 9.63 29.81
C LYS A 641 -32.39 9.68 30.37
N VAL A 642 -32.24 10.26 31.56
CA VAL A 642 -31.02 10.14 32.38
C VAL A 642 -31.00 8.73 33.00
N GLU A 643 -30.89 7.71 32.17
CA GLU A 643 -30.48 6.40 32.66
C GLU A 643 -28.97 6.48 32.90
N ARG A 644 -28.57 6.53 34.18
CA ARG A 644 -27.20 6.23 34.65
C ARG A 644 -26.91 4.75 34.35
N SER A 645 -26.85 4.38 33.08
CA SER A 645 -26.46 3.04 32.66
C SER A 645 -24.97 2.88 32.97
N THR A 646 -24.66 2.00 33.92
CA THR A 646 -23.30 1.53 34.22
C THR A 646 -22.80 0.51 33.19
N ARG A 647 -23.51 0.34 32.06
CA ARG A 647 -23.22 -0.69 31.05
C ARG A 647 -22.53 -0.08 29.82
N PRO A 648 -21.35 -0.59 29.41
CA PRO A 648 -20.74 -0.24 28.13
C PRO A 648 -21.73 -0.49 26.99
N TRP A 649 -21.76 0.43 26.01
CA TRP A 649 -22.63 0.37 24.83
C TRP A 649 -22.39 -0.88 23.96
N TRP A 650 -21.26 -1.56 24.15
CA TRP A 650 -20.91 -2.83 23.55
C TRP A 650 -20.58 -3.86 24.63
N LYS A 651 -21.46 -4.87 24.80
CA LYS A 651 -21.08 -6.18 25.32
C LYS A 651 -21.44 -7.21 24.25
N PRO A 652 -20.48 -7.80 23.53
CA PRO A 652 -20.79 -8.97 22.74
C PRO A 652 -21.24 -10.06 23.71
N PRO A 653 -22.11 -10.99 23.29
CA PRO A 653 -22.60 -12.08 24.14
C PRO A 653 -21.50 -13.08 24.59
N LEU A 654 -20.24 -12.85 24.24
CA LEU A 654 -19.09 -13.68 24.61
C LEU A 654 -18.46 -13.21 25.94
N LEU A 655 -18.34 -14.14 26.89
CA LEU A 655 -17.68 -13.98 28.20
C LEU A 655 -16.23 -13.46 28.13
N THR A 656 -15.58 -13.50 26.96
CA THR A 656 -14.16 -13.14 26.78
C THR A 656 -13.89 -11.64 26.78
N ALA A 657 -14.85 -10.80 26.38
CA ALA A 657 -14.67 -9.34 26.42
C ALA A 657 -14.61 -8.81 27.87
N TRP A 658 -15.32 -9.46 28.80
CA TRP A 658 -15.22 -9.14 30.22
C TRP A 658 -13.80 -9.36 30.77
N LEU A 659 -13.10 -10.42 30.36
CA LEU A 659 -11.71 -10.67 30.78
C LEU A 659 -10.76 -9.59 30.24
N GLY A 660 -10.92 -9.19 28.97
CA GLY A 660 -10.12 -8.12 28.36
C GLY A 660 -10.34 -6.77 29.04
N SER A 661 -11.60 -6.35 29.21
CA SER A 661 -11.94 -5.11 29.89
C SER A 661 -11.60 -5.13 31.39
N ALA A 662 -11.72 -6.27 32.06
CA ALA A 662 -11.29 -6.42 33.46
C ALA A 662 -9.76 -6.35 33.59
N MET A 663 -9.00 -7.01 32.72
CA MET A 663 -7.53 -6.92 32.70
C MET A 663 -7.05 -5.50 32.41
N ALA A 664 -7.65 -4.81 31.43
CA ALA A 664 -7.36 -3.40 31.14
C ALA A 664 -7.70 -2.50 32.33
N TYR A 665 -8.85 -2.73 32.98
CA TYR A 665 -9.26 -2.02 34.19
C TYR A 665 -8.29 -2.25 35.37
N PHE A 666 -7.90 -3.50 35.65
CA PHE A 666 -6.91 -3.81 36.69
C PHE A 666 -5.55 -3.19 36.37
N ARG A 667 -5.10 -3.24 35.11
CA ARG A 667 -3.87 -2.57 34.65
C ARG A 667 -3.95 -1.05 34.84
N HIS A 668 -5.10 -0.43 34.57
CA HIS A 668 -5.34 0.99 34.81
C HIS A 668 -5.26 1.34 36.31
N MET A 669 -5.87 0.54 37.19
CA MET A 669 -5.78 0.76 38.65
C MET A 669 -4.34 0.64 39.19
N THR A 670 -3.50 -0.19 38.57
CA THR A 670 -2.07 -0.27 38.92
C THR A 670 -1.22 0.89 38.37
N ARG A 671 -1.82 1.87 37.67
CA ARG A 671 -1.15 3.02 37.02
C ARG A 671 -1.50 4.39 37.65
N ASN A 672 -2.09 4.41 38.85
CA ASN A 672 -2.46 5.64 39.59
C ASN A 672 -1.28 6.62 39.82
N ASN A 673 -1.51 7.93 39.68
CA ASN A 673 -0.46 8.98 39.69
C ASN A 673 0.08 9.36 41.08
N THR A 674 0.51 8.37 41.86
CA THR A 674 1.40 8.60 43.03
C THR A 674 2.68 9.32 42.59
N LEU A 675 3.45 9.92 43.53
CA LEU A 675 4.67 10.68 43.21
C LEU A 675 5.64 9.95 42.25
N THR A 676 5.91 8.68 42.52
CA THR A 676 6.83 7.86 41.70
C THR A 676 6.23 7.52 40.33
N MET A 677 4.93 7.22 40.28
CA MET A 677 4.28 6.75 39.06
C MET A 677 3.93 7.88 38.10
N ALA A 678 3.56 9.06 38.61
CA ALA A 678 3.34 10.25 37.80
C ALA A 678 4.58 10.57 36.95
N ARG A 679 5.78 10.45 37.55
CA ARG A 679 7.04 10.61 36.83
C ARG A 679 7.24 9.54 35.75
N GLN A 680 6.97 8.27 36.05
CA GLN A 680 7.12 7.18 35.08
C GLN A 680 6.17 7.33 33.88
N ASN A 681 4.91 7.71 34.13
CA ASN A 681 3.91 7.93 33.09
C ASN A 681 4.30 9.11 32.17
N ILE A 682 4.79 10.22 32.71
CA ILE A 682 5.27 11.38 31.93
C ILE A 682 6.52 11.03 31.12
N VAL A 683 7.51 10.33 31.70
CA VAL A 683 8.73 9.93 30.99
C VAL A 683 8.42 9.00 29.82
N ALA A 684 7.49 8.05 29.98
CA ALA A 684 7.15 7.09 28.92
C ALA A 684 6.64 7.75 27.63
N HIS A 685 6.00 8.92 27.71
CA HIS A 685 5.47 9.64 26.55
C HIS A 685 6.36 10.81 26.10
N TYR A 686 6.76 11.70 27.01
CA TYR A 686 7.47 12.93 26.65
C TYR A 686 8.98 12.73 26.43
N ASP A 687 9.55 11.63 26.92
CA ASP A 687 10.94 11.29 26.65
C ASP A 687 11.12 10.40 25.41
N LEU A 688 10.10 10.24 24.54
CA LEU A 688 10.20 9.46 23.30
C LEU A 688 11.30 9.99 22.37
N SER A 689 11.09 11.15 21.74
CA SER A 689 12.09 11.81 20.88
C SER A 689 11.71 13.26 20.59
N ASN A 690 12.55 14.21 21.01
CA ASN A 690 12.39 15.62 20.66
C ASN A 690 12.44 15.85 19.14
N ASP A 691 13.22 15.04 18.41
CA ASP A 691 13.33 15.17 16.95
C ASP A 691 12.07 14.71 16.24
N MET A 692 11.38 13.68 16.77
CA MET A 692 10.05 13.30 16.28
C MET A 692 9.02 14.41 16.52
N PHE A 693 8.97 14.99 17.72
CA PHE A 693 8.03 16.07 18.03
C PHE A 693 8.20 17.29 17.09
N LYS A 694 9.43 17.65 16.75
CA LYS A 694 9.71 18.74 15.78
C LYS A 694 9.14 18.49 14.38
N LEU A 695 8.94 17.24 13.97
CA LEU A 695 8.45 16.91 12.62
C LEU A 695 6.95 17.18 12.46
N PHE A 696 6.20 17.31 13.56
CA PHE A 696 4.76 17.54 13.47
C PHE A 696 4.24 18.75 14.25
N LEU A 697 4.94 19.17 15.30
CA LEU A 697 4.66 20.44 15.97
C LEU A 697 5.18 21.62 15.15
N ASP A 698 4.69 22.82 15.45
CA ASP A 698 5.26 24.05 14.91
C ASP A 698 6.56 24.42 15.63
N GLU A 699 7.23 25.49 15.19
CA GLU A 699 8.53 25.92 15.73
C GLU A 699 8.47 26.37 17.19
N THR A 700 7.27 26.67 17.70
CA THR A 700 7.07 26.89 19.13
C THR A 700 7.18 25.60 19.94
N MET A 701 7.19 24.40 19.35
CA MET A 701 7.19 23.12 20.10
C MET A 701 6.05 23.06 21.13
N THR A 702 4.86 23.53 20.75
CA THR A 702 3.71 23.58 21.65
C THR A 702 2.81 22.37 21.40
N TYR A 703 2.82 21.41 22.33
CA TYR A 703 2.00 20.20 22.26
C TYR A 703 0.74 20.34 23.13
N SER A 704 -0.13 21.26 22.71
CA SER A 704 -1.42 21.58 23.33
C SER A 704 -2.34 22.21 22.27
N CYS A 705 -3.62 22.41 22.58
CA CYS A 705 -4.58 23.07 21.70
C CYS A 705 -4.10 24.46 21.23
N ALA A 706 -4.29 24.77 19.93
CA ALA A 706 -4.10 26.11 19.37
C ALA A 706 -5.45 26.85 19.26
N ILE A 707 -5.45 28.18 19.13
CA ILE A 707 -6.68 28.96 18.89
C ILE A 707 -6.62 29.55 17.48
N PHE A 708 -7.49 29.08 16.58
CA PHE A 708 -7.54 29.52 15.18
C PHE A 708 -8.54 30.66 15.01
N LYS A 709 -8.13 31.73 14.31
CA LYS A 709 -9.09 32.75 13.84
C LYS A 709 -9.80 32.28 12.56
N ASP A 710 -9.06 31.57 11.71
CA ASP A 710 -9.52 30.99 10.45
C ASP A 710 -8.88 29.60 10.25
N PRO A 711 -9.58 28.60 9.66
CA PRO A 711 -9.03 27.26 9.46
C PRO A 711 -7.78 27.19 8.55
N SER A 712 -7.57 28.19 7.67
CA SER A 712 -6.41 28.26 6.77
C SER A 712 -5.15 28.80 7.43
N GLU A 713 -5.27 29.32 8.66
CA GLU A 713 -4.16 29.95 9.36
C GLU A 713 -3.06 28.94 9.75
N SER A 714 -1.82 29.43 9.78
CA SER A 714 -0.68 28.59 10.18
C SER A 714 -0.80 28.14 11.65
N LEU A 715 -0.36 26.90 11.92
CA LEU A 715 -0.36 26.33 13.27
C LEU A 715 0.41 27.21 14.25
N LYS A 716 1.56 27.76 13.84
CA LYS A 716 2.39 28.67 14.66
C LYS A 716 1.61 29.91 15.09
N THR A 717 0.92 30.58 14.16
CA THR A 717 0.13 31.78 14.48
C THR A 717 -1.00 31.44 15.46
N ALA A 718 -1.68 30.32 15.25
CA ALA A 718 -2.74 29.85 16.15
C ALA A 718 -2.20 29.48 17.55
N GLN A 719 -1.00 28.90 17.63
CA GLN A 719 -0.36 28.60 18.91
C GLN A 719 0.04 29.87 19.66
N LEU A 720 0.69 30.83 18.99
CA LEU A 720 1.05 32.11 19.60
C LEU A 720 -0.20 32.85 20.11
N ARG A 721 -1.30 32.83 19.35
CA ARG A 721 -2.58 33.38 19.81
C ARG A 721 -3.06 32.72 21.09
N LYS A 722 -3.00 31.39 21.16
CA LYS A 722 -3.37 30.66 22.37
C LYS A 722 -2.51 31.06 23.56
N LEU A 723 -1.19 31.12 23.38
CA LEU A 723 -0.26 31.54 24.43
C LEU A 723 -0.57 32.96 24.91
N HIS A 724 -0.85 33.88 23.97
CA HIS A 724 -1.23 35.25 24.30
C HIS A 724 -2.54 35.31 25.07
N ALA A 725 -3.55 34.53 24.68
CA ALA A 725 -4.82 34.47 25.40
C ALA A 725 -4.66 34.02 26.86
N LEU A 726 -3.77 33.05 27.14
CA LEU A 726 -3.45 32.62 28.51
C LEU A 726 -2.75 33.73 29.30
N ILE A 727 -1.79 34.42 28.69
CA ILE A 727 -1.05 35.55 29.29
C ILE A 727 -2.01 36.71 29.62
N ASP A 728 -2.93 37.01 28.71
CA ASP A 728 -3.90 38.09 28.86
C ASP A 728 -4.91 37.77 29.98
N LYS A 729 -5.41 36.53 30.03
CA LYS A 729 -6.25 36.04 31.15
C LYS A 729 -5.54 36.10 32.50
N ALA A 730 -4.24 35.83 32.52
CA ALA A 730 -3.42 35.93 33.72
C ALA A 730 -3.08 37.38 34.10
N ARG A 731 -3.32 38.38 33.23
CA ARG A 731 -3.08 39.81 33.52
C ARG A 731 -1.68 40.06 34.10
N ILE A 732 -0.67 39.52 33.42
CA ILE A 732 0.72 39.56 33.88
C ILE A 732 1.28 40.99 33.74
N LYS A 733 1.97 41.47 34.79
CA LYS A 733 2.64 42.77 34.87
C LYS A 733 4.16 42.56 35.06
N PRO A 734 5.01 43.55 34.72
CA PRO A 734 6.47 43.38 34.79
C PRO A 734 7.05 43.01 36.17
N HIS A 735 6.40 43.43 37.26
CA HIS A 735 6.85 43.15 38.62
C HIS A 735 6.37 41.81 39.18
N HIS A 736 5.49 41.09 38.47
CA HIS A 736 4.96 39.82 38.96
C HIS A 736 6.02 38.71 38.95
N ARG A 737 5.90 37.78 39.90
CA ARG A 737 6.53 36.47 39.86
C ARG A 737 5.53 35.45 39.35
N VAL A 738 5.89 34.74 38.28
CA VAL A 738 5.00 33.78 37.61
C VAL A 738 5.50 32.35 37.81
N LEU A 739 4.62 31.44 38.20
CA LEU A 739 4.86 30.00 38.21
C LEU A 739 4.15 29.36 37.01
N GLU A 740 4.89 28.62 36.20
CA GLU A 740 4.33 27.73 35.16
C GLU A 740 4.46 26.27 35.60
N ILE A 741 3.32 25.61 35.84
CA ILE A 741 3.27 24.19 36.21
C ILE A 741 3.14 23.37 34.93
N GLY A 742 4.20 22.61 34.61
CA GLY A 742 4.27 21.81 33.38
C GLY A 742 4.66 22.63 32.16
N PHE A 743 5.84 23.26 32.17
CA PHE A 743 6.23 24.21 31.11
C PHE A 743 6.50 23.60 29.72
N GLY A 744 6.40 22.27 29.58
CA GLY A 744 6.70 21.57 28.33
C GLY A 744 8.10 21.91 27.82
N TRP A 745 8.19 22.43 26.59
CA TRP A 745 9.47 22.90 26.00
C TRP A 745 9.75 24.39 26.23
N GLY A 746 9.02 25.06 27.13
CA GLY A 746 9.28 26.42 27.60
C GLY A 746 8.60 27.54 26.80
N SER A 747 7.65 27.21 25.93
CA SER A 747 7.06 28.15 24.97
C SER A 747 6.26 29.26 25.62
N LEU A 748 5.40 28.93 26.58
CA LEU A 748 4.61 29.92 27.33
C LEU A 748 5.51 30.78 28.21
N SER A 749 6.44 30.18 28.97
CA SER A 749 7.46 30.91 29.74
C SER A 749 8.22 31.95 28.92
N MET A 750 8.71 31.59 27.73
CA MET A 750 9.40 32.54 26.85
C MET A 750 8.50 33.68 26.39
N GLU A 751 7.24 33.39 26.02
CA GLU A 751 6.30 34.43 25.59
C GLU A 751 5.87 35.35 26.74
N ILE A 752 5.73 34.83 27.97
CA ILE A 752 5.49 35.63 29.17
C ILE A 752 6.60 36.67 29.35
N VAL A 753 7.87 36.23 29.30
CA VAL A 753 9.02 37.14 29.49
C VAL A 753 9.12 38.13 28.32
N ARG A 754 8.91 37.69 27.08
CA ARG A 754 8.94 38.59 25.91
C ARG A 754 7.90 39.70 25.98
N ARG A 755 6.68 39.40 26.45
CA ARG A 755 5.58 40.37 26.50
C ARG A 755 5.60 41.24 27.75
N ALA A 756 5.94 40.68 28.91
CA ALA A 756 5.81 41.37 30.18
C ALA A 756 7.15 41.70 30.88
N GLY A 757 8.25 41.04 30.53
CA GLY A 757 9.58 41.27 31.16
C GLY A 757 9.70 40.78 32.61
N CYS A 758 8.69 40.06 33.11
CA CYS A 758 8.61 39.54 34.47
C CYS A 758 9.49 38.29 34.68
N HIS A 759 9.58 37.79 35.92
CA HIS A 759 10.34 36.58 36.22
C HIS A 759 9.42 35.35 36.20
N VAL A 760 9.84 34.28 35.52
CA VAL A 760 9.10 33.03 35.40
C VAL A 760 9.89 31.89 36.03
N THR A 761 9.24 31.16 36.94
CA THR A 761 9.70 29.86 37.41
C THR A 761 8.86 28.78 36.73
N GLY A 762 9.47 27.90 35.96
CA GLY A 762 8.79 26.76 35.34
C GLY A 762 9.17 25.45 36.02
N ILE A 763 8.21 24.56 36.24
CA ILE A 763 8.49 23.18 36.69
C ILE A 763 8.03 22.11 35.68
N THR A 764 8.79 21.01 35.59
CA THR A 764 8.44 19.81 34.80
C THR A 764 8.93 18.53 35.49
N LEU A 765 8.42 17.38 35.06
CA LEU A 765 8.90 16.05 35.44
C LEU A 765 9.75 15.37 34.34
N SER A 766 9.79 15.92 33.12
CA SER A 766 10.59 15.39 32.01
C SER A 766 11.97 16.05 31.94
N ARG A 767 13.02 15.22 32.00
CA ARG A 767 14.40 15.70 31.85
C ARG A 767 14.67 16.17 30.41
N ARG A 768 14.14 15.47 29.40
CA ARG A 768 14.34 15.84 27.99
C ARG A 768 13.66 17.15 27.62
N GLN A 769 12.51 17.46 28.24
CA GLN A 769 11.85 18.75 28.12
C GLN A 769 12.70 19.86 28.72
N LEU A 770 13.19 19.68 29.95
CA LEU A 770 14.08 20.65 30.62
C LEU A 770 15.31 20.98 29.77
N GLU A 771 16.04 19.96 29.32
CA GLU A 771 17.28 20.13 28.53
C GLU A 771 17.05 20.95 27.25
N LEU A 772 15.97 20.64 26.51
CA LEU A 772 15.64 21.38 25.29
C LEU A 772 15.09 22.78 25.59
N ALA A 773 14.24 22.93 26.62
CA ALA A 773 13.68 24.22 27.01
C ALA A 773 14.77 25.21 27.43
N GLU A 774 15.73 24.78 28.25
CA GLU A 774 16.88 25.62 28.63
C GLU A 774 17.73 26.03 27.42
N LYS A 775 17.96 25.10 26.47
CA LYS A 775 18.68 25.42 25.24
C LYS A 775 17.95 26.50 24.44
N ARG A 776 16.63 26.43 24.36
CA ARG A 776 15.79 27.44 23.68
C ARG A 776 15.82 28.77 24.40
N VAL A 777 15.74 28.78 25.73
CA VAL A 777 15.81 29.99 26.57
C VAL A 777 17.16 30.69 26.41
N ARG A 778 18.27 29.95 26.47
CA ARG A 778 19.63 30.50 26.24
C ARG A 778 19.78 31.06 24.83
N ALA A 779 19.29 30.33 23.81
CA ALA A 779 19.33 30.81 22.44
C ALA A 779 18.50 32.08 22.22
N ALA A 780 17.46 32.30 23.04
CA ALA A 780 16.64 33.51 23.02
C ALA A 780 17.16 34.65 23.92
N GLY A 781 18.23 34.43 24.69
CA GLY A 781 18.78 35.41 25.63
C GLY A 781 17.88 35.69 26.84
N LEU A 782 17.04 34.74 27.25
CA LEU A 782 16.04 34.93 28.32
C LEU A 782 16.42 34.26 29.65
N GLN A 783 17.62 33.70 29.77
CA GLN A 783 18.04 32.90 30.92
C GLN A 783 18.05 33.66 32.26
N ASP A 784 18.20 34.99 32.25
CA ASP A 784 18.22 35.80 33.47
C ASP A 784 16.82 36.04 34.06
N LYS A 785 15.77 35.67 33.32
CA LYS A 785 14.37 35.89 33.68
C LYS A 785 13.57 34.59 33.81
N ILE A 786 14.15 33.45 33.43
CA ILE A 786 13.47 32.15 33.42
C ILE A 786 14.30 31.14 34.23
N ASP A 787 13.70 30.61 35.30
CA ASP A 787 14.27 29.56 36.15
C ASP A 787 13.47 28.26 35.99
N PHE A 788 14.07 27.24 35.34
CA PHE A 788 13.42 25.95 35.12
C PHE A 788 13.90 24.88 36.10
N LYS A 789 12.96 24.10 36.65
CA LYS A 789 13.25 23.07 37.66
C LYS A 789 12.62 21.73 37.30
N LEU A 790 13.39 20.67 37.53
CA LEU A 790 12.90 19.28 37.47
C LEU A 790 12.34 18.88 38.84
N VAL A 791 11.09 19.25 39.12
CA VAL A 791 10.45 19.03 40.43
C VAL A 791 8.96 18.79 40.27
N ASP A 792 8.40 17.96 41.15
CA ASP A 792 6.96 17.78 41.26
C ASP A 792 6.33 18.98 41.97
N TYR A 793 5.23 19.51 41.43
CA TYR A 793 4.56 20.68 41.99
C TYR A 793 4.12 20.49 43.45
N ARG A 794 3.84 19.24 43.85
CA ARG A 794 3.44 18.86 45.22
C ARG A 794 4.55 19.09 46.25
N ASN A 795 5.81 19.14 45.79
CA ASN A 795 6.99 19.18 46.66
C ASN A 795 7.86 20.44 46.46
N LEU A 796 7.33 21.53 45.90
CA LEU A 796 8.06 22.79 45.74
C LEU A 796 8.46 23.39 47.11
N PRO A 797 9.74 23.31 47.53
CA PRO A 797 10.16 23.75 48.87
C PRO A 797 10.63 25.22 48.85
N GLY A 798 10.22 26.01 49.85
CA GLY A 798 10.91 27.26 50.23
C GLY A 798 10.94 28.43 49.23
N ILE A 799 10.16 28.42 48.14
CA ILE A 799 10.28 29.39 47.02
C ILE A 799 9.41 30.68 47.19
N GLY A 800 8.62 30.79 48.27
CA GLY A 800 7.70 31.91 48.51
C GLY A 800 6.46 31.88 47.59
N CYS A 801 5.61 32.91 47.70
CA CYS A 801 4.38 33.00 46.90
C CYS A 801 4.62 33.61 45.51
N PHE A 802 3.76 33.25 44.55
CA PHE A 802 3.74 33.75 43.18
C PHE A 802 2.51 34.62 42.94
N ASP A 803 2.67 35.70 42.18
CA ASP A 803 1.56 36.57 41.80
C ASP A 803 0.65 35.90 40.78
N ARG A 804 1.20 35.05 39.91
CA ARG A 804 0.43 34.34 38.87
C ARG A 804 0.87 32.89 38.80
N ILE A 805 -0.08 31.99 38.69
CA ILE A 805 0.16 30.57 38.41
C ILE A 805 -0.54 30.22 37.10
N LEU A 806 0.18 29.59 36.17
CA LEU A 806 -0.37 29.07 34.93
C LEU A 806 -0.11 27.57 34.83
N SER A 807 -1.09 26.82 34.35
CA SER A 807 -1.00 25.38 34.07
C SER A 807 -1.73 25.08 32.77
N CYS A 808 -1.01 24.61 31.74
CA CYS A 808 -1.59 24.35 30.42
C CYS A 808 -1.54 22.85 30.11
N GLU A 809 -2.71 22.21 30.05
CA GLU A 809 -2.90 20.79 29.69
C GLU A 809 -1.98 19.84 30.49
N MET A 810 -1.95 20.06 31.80
CA MET A 810 -1.21 19.25 32.77
C MET A 810 -2.13 18.42 33.69
N LEU A 811 -3.34 18.90 33.96
CA LEU A 811 -4.26 18.27 34.93
C LEU A 811 -4.74 16.89 34.48
N GLU A 812 -4.71 16.62 33.18
CA GLU A 812 -4.99 15.34 32.54
C GLU A 812 -4.07 14.24 33.09
N ALA A 813 -2.83 14.60 33.48
CA ALA A 813 -1.85 13.69 34.06
C ALA A 813 -1.91 13.62 35.61
N VAL A 814 -2.78 14.40 36.26
CA VAL A 814 -2.92 14.41 37.73
C VAL A 814 -3.77 13.23 38.21
N GLY A 815 -4.88 12.96 37.52
CA GLY A 815 -5.83 11.93 37.90
C GLY A 815 -6.85 12.38 38.95
N HIS A 816 -8.03 11.78 38.92
CA HIS A 816 -9.21 12.22 39.68
C HIS A 816 -8.96 12.36 41.18
N GLU A 817 -8.26 11.40 41.80
CA GLU A 817 -8.06 11.42 43.25
C GLU A 817 -7.18 12.59 43.74
N TYR A 818 -6.47 13.27 42.84
CA TYR A 818 -5.47 14.28 43.19
C TYR A 818 -5.82 15.70 42.74
N TYR A 819 -7.01 15.94 42.15
CA TYR A 819 -7.43 17.30 41.79
C TYR A 819 -7.51 18.23 43.01
N GLY A 820 -7.99 17.73 44.15
CA GLY A 820 -8.00 18.51 45.40
C GLY A 820 -6.58 18.90 45.85
N THR A 821 -5.63 17.96 45.80
CA THR A 821 -4.22 18.21 46.09
C THR A 821 -3.60 19.24 45.14
N PHE A 822 -4.00 19.25 43.87
CA PHE A 822 -3.57 20.27 42.91
C PHE A 822 -4.02 21.67 43.36
N PHE A 823 -5.31 21.86 43.61
CA PHE A 823 -5.84 23.16 44.04
C PHE A 823 -5.29 23.61 45.39
N GLN A 824 -5.12 22.69 46.34
CA GLN A 824 -4.51 22.98 47.64
C GLN A 824 -3.06 23.51 47.51
N ASN A 825 -2.27 22.92 46.62
CA ASN A 825 -0.90 23.38 46.38
C ASN A 825 -0.87 24.72 45.65
N CYS A 826 -1.76 24.93 44.68
CA CYS A 826 -1.90 26.23 44.01
C CYS A 826 -2.30 27.31 45.02
N ASP A 827 -3.24 27.05 45.93
CA ASP A 827 -3.65 28.00 46.96
C ASP A 827 -2.48 28.37 47.88
N ARG A 828 -1.72 27.37 48.36
CA ARG A 828 -0.52 27.59 49.17
C ARG A 828 0.53 28.45 48.47
N LEU A 829 0.67 28.33 47.15
CA LEU A 829 1.71 28.99 46.36
C LEU A 829 1.28 30.35 45.80
N LEU A 830 -0.02 30.66 45.78
CA LEU A 830 -0.54 31.89 45.18
C LEU A 830 -0.55 33.05 46.20
N ALA A 831 0.04 34.18 45.84
CA ALA A 831 0.00 35.42 46.64
C ALA A 831 -1.46 35.89 46.84
N PRO A 832 -1.77 36.68 47.90
CA PRO A 832 -3.15 37.09 48.23
C PRO A 832 -3.95 37.65 47.05
N ASN A 833 -3.36 38.55 46.27
CA ASN A 833 -3.98 39.17 45.08
C ASN A 833 -3.63 38.43 43.78
N GLY A 834 -3.27 37.14 43.85
CA GLY A 834 -2.85 36.38 42.70
C GLY A 834 -3.99 35.83 41.85
N LEU A 835 -3.64 35.38 40.63
CA LEU A 835 -4.55 34.67 39.71
C LEU A 835 -3.96 33.32 39.32
N LEU A 836 -4.82 32.30 39.27
CA LEU A 836 -4.52 30.98 38.72
C LEU A 836 -5.24 30.83 37.38
N VAL A 837 -4.51 30.50 36.31
CA VAL A 837 -5.07 30.20 34.99
C VAL A 837 -4.77 28.75 34.63
N VAL A 838 -5.82 27.98 34.33
CA VAL A 838 -5.73 26.56 34.00
C VAL A 838 -6.33 26.32 32.62
N GLN A 839 -5.57 25.74 31.70
CA GLN A 839 -6.11 25.10 30.49
C GLN A 839 -6.13 23.58 30.68
N VAL A 840 -7.23 22.92 30.33
CA VAL A 840 -7.41 21.48 30.55
C VAL A 840 -8.44 20.87 29.60
N ILE A 841 -8.06 19.75 28.97
CA ILE A 841 -8.97 18.90 28.21
C ILE A 841 -10.03 18.34 29.15
N SER A 842 -11.30 18.49 28.77
CA SER A 842 -12.45 18.11 29.58
C SER A 842 -13.31 17.05 28.91
N THR A 843 -14.01 16.28 29.73
CA THR A 843 -15.05 15.35 29.32
C THR A 843 -16.42 15.91 29.71
N PRO A 844 -17.46 15.82 28.85
CA PRO A 844 -18.82 16.21 29.20
C PRO A 844 -19.34 15.49 30.45
N GLU A 845 -20.16 16.19 31.24
CA GLU A 845 -20.64 15.72 32.56
C GLU A 845 -21.28 14.33 32.51
N GLU A 846 -22.14 14.08 31.51
CA GLU A 846 -22.87 12.82 31.36
C GLU A 846 -21.96 11.60 31.13
N ARG A 847 -20.73 11.81 30.68
CA ARG A 847 -19.77 10.76 30.33
C ARG A 847 -18.70 10.55 31.38
N TYR A 848 -18.52 11.51 32.27
CA TYR A 848 -17.34 11.59 33.11
C TYR A 848 -17.18 10.37 34.04
N GLU A 849 -18.26 9.93 34.69
CA GLU A 849 -18.20 8.78 35.59
C GLU A 849 -17.85 7.47 34.87
N GLU A 850 -18.37 7.26 33.66
CA GLU A 850 -18.04 6.10 32.82
C GLU A 850 -16.59 6.18 32.34
N TYR A 851 -16.18 7.35 31.81
CA TYR A 851 -14.83 7.60 31.31
C TYR A 851 -13.77 7.41 32.40
N ARG A 852 -14.02 7.90 33.62
CA ARG A 852 -13.13 7.72 34.77
C ARG A 852 -12.93 6.25 35.14
N LYS A 853 -13.98 5.43 35.05
CA LYS A 853 -13.98 4.01 35.46
C LYS A 853 -13.62 3.02 34.35
N SER A 854 -13.37 3.49 33.13
CA SER A 854 -13.04 2.65 31.97
C SER A 854 -11.63 2.93 31.46
N SER A 855 -11.09 1.99 30.69
CA SER A 855 -9.82 2.14 29.97
C SER A 855 -10.10 2.20 28.47
N ASP A 856 -9.60 3.23 27.81
CA ASP A 856 -9.77 3.48 26.38
C ASP A 856 -8.41 3.44 25.65
N PHE A 857 -8.43 3.68 24.34
CA PHE A 857 -7.21 3.72 23.53
C PHE A 857 -6.16 4.69 24.10
N ILE A 858 -6.58 5.86 24.60
CA ILE A 858 -5.66 6.87 25.12
C ILE A 858 -4.93 6.37 26.36
N LYS A 859 -5.66 5.81 27.33
CA LYS A 859 -5.06 5.27 28.57
C LYS A 859 -4.19 4.05 28.33
N GLU A 860 -4.44 3.29 27.27
CA GLU A 860 -3.67 2.07 26.97
C GLU A 860 -2.43 2.31 26.11
N TYR A 861 -2.51 3.22 25.14
CA TYR A 861 -1.47 3.41 24.12
C TYR A 861 -0.68 4.71 24.24
N ILE A 862 -1.31 5.80 24.69
CA ILE A 862 -0.73 7.15 24.53
C ILE A 862 -0.37 7.76 25.89
N PHE A 863 -1.34 7.87 26.81
CA PHE A 863 -1.20 8.52 28.11
C PHE A 863 -1.69 7.60 29.25
N PRO A 864 -0.87 6.61 29.67
CA PRO A 864 -1.18 5.77 30.82
C PRO A 864 -1.44 6.57 32.09
N GLY A 865 -2.54 6.26 32.79
CA GLY A 865 -2.91 6.93 34.04
C GLY A 865 -3.55 8.32 33.88
N SER A 866 -3.72 8.80 32.64
CA SER A 866 -4.40 10.07 32.39
C SER A 866 -5.91 10.00 32.68
N THR A 867 -6.51 11.15 33.01
CA THR A 867 -7.96 11.34 33.12
C THR A 867 -8.32 12.78 32.81
N CYS A 868 -9.12 12.99 31.77
CA CYS A 868 -9.75 14.27 31.45
C CYS A 868 -10.92 14.56 32.42
N PRO A 869 -10.86 15.63 33.25
CA PRO A 869 -11.92 15.97 34.19
C PRO A 869 -13.20 16.47 33.52
N SER A 870 -14.31 16.53 34.26
CA SER A 870 -15.44 17.41 33.92
C SER A 870 -15.32 18.77 34.63
N LEU A 871 -16.06 19.77 34.16
CA LEU A 871 -16.08 21.09 34.81
C LEU A 871 -16.56 20.97 36.26
N THR A 872 -17.64 20.23 36.51
CA THR A 872 -18.15 19.99 37.87
C THR A 872 -17.09 19.35 38.75
N ALA A 873 -16.37 18.34 38.24
CA ALA A 873 -15.34 17.67 39.02
C ALA A 873 -14.19 18.60 39.44
N LEU A 874 -13.78 19.52 38.55
CA LEU A 874 -12.75 20.52 38.87
C LEU A 874 -13.24 21.53 39.90
N VAL A 875 -14.44 22.07 39.70
CA VAL A 875 -15.02 23.08 40.62
C VAL A 875 -15.27 22.47 41.99
N SER A 876 -15.79 21.24 42.09
CA SER A 876 -15.96 20.55 43.37
C SER A 876 -14.62 20.27 44.06
N ALA A 877 -13.59 19.86 43.32
CA ALA A 877 -12.27 19.64 43.90
C ALA A 877 -11.62 20.94 44.39
N MET A 878 -11.77 22.03 43.63
CA MET A 878 -11.34 23.38 43.99
C MET A 878 -12.04 23.87 45.26
N GLU A 879 -13.38 23.80 45.29
CA GLU A 879 -14.21 24.27 46.41
C GLU A 879 -13.89 23.52 47.70
N ALA A 880 -13.70 22.20 47.62
CA ALA A 880 -13.37 21.39 48.79
C ALA A 880 -11.94 21.57 49.32
N SER A 881 -11.00 22.11 48.51
CA SER A 881 -9.56 22.03 48.81
C SER A 881 -8.79 23.36 48.72
N SER A 882 -9.47 24.48 48.43
CA SER A 882 -8.84 25.80 48.29
C SER A 882 -9.78 26.94 48.65
N SER A 883 -9.20 28.13 48.80
CA SER A 883 -9.94 29.40 48.99
C SER A 883 -10.30 30.12 47.68
N PHE A 884 -10.33 29.41 46.56
CA PHE A 884 -10.56 30.00 45.25
C PHE A 884 -12.03 30.10 44.85
N SER A 885 -12.31 31.10 44.02
CA SER A 885 -13.53 31.32 43.25
C SER A 885 -13.23 31.20 41.77
N LEU A 886 -14.17 30.66 41.00
CA LEU A 886 -14.10 30.59 39.54
C LEU A 886 -14.58 31.92 38.94
N GLU A 887 -13.69 32.62 38.23
CA GLU A 887 -13.92 33.95 37.68
C GLU A 887 -14.24 33.93 36.19
N HIS A 888 -13.73 32.94 35.46
CA HIS A 888 -13.91 32.84 34.03
C HIS A 888 -13.82 31.39 33.55
N VAL A 889 -14.64 31.06 32.55
CA VAL A 889 -14.62 29.78 31.82
C VAL A 889 -14.76 30.07 30.34
N GLU A 890 -13.86 29.51 29.54
CA GLU A 890 -13.97 29.50 28.08
C GLU A 890 -13.71 28.09 27.56
N ASN A 891 -14.52 27.60 26.62
CA ASN A 891 -14.32 26.31 25.97
C ASN A 891 -13.74 26.50 24.56
N ILE A 892 -12.48 26.13 24.38
CA ILE A 892 -11.74 26.23 23.12
C ILE A 892 -11.67 24.90 22.36
N GLY A 893 -12.35 23.85 22.83
CA GLY A 893 -12.24 22.48 22.29
C GLY A 893 -12.56 22.36 20.80
N THR A 894 -13.35 23.27 20.23
CA THR A 894 -13.64 23.32 18.78
C THR A 894 -12.39 23.57 17.93
N HIS A 895 -11.33 24.15 18.50
CA HIS A 895 -10.07 24.38 17.81
C HIS A 895 -9.12 23.19 17.87
N TYR A 896 -9.34 22.25 18.80
CA TYR A 896 -8.43 21.14 19.02
C TYR A 896 -8.52 20.11 17.89
N ALA A 897 -9.71 19.87 17.33
CA ALA A 897 -9.86 19.02 16.15
C ALA A 897 -8.95 19.48 15.00
N THR A 898 -8.95 20.79 14.70
CA THR A 898 -8.06 21.38 13.68
C THR A 898 -6.59 21.22 14.07
N THR A 899 -6.24 21.47 15.33
CA THR A 899 -4.86 21.31 15.84
C THR A 899 -4.33 19.89 15.59
N LEU A 900 -5.11 18.86 15.96
CA LEU A 900 -4.75 17.45 15.82
C LEU A 900 -4.66 17.02 14.35
N LEU A 901 -5.54 17.51 13.48
CA LEU A 901 -5.49 17.22 12.05
C LEU A 901 -4.27 17.85 11.39
N ARG A 902 -3.84 19.05 11.82
CA ARG A 902 -2.57 19.67 11.37
C ARG A 902 -1.35 18.87 11.84
N TRP A 903 -1.35 18.41 13.09
CA TRP A 903 -0.30 17.52 13.59
C TRP A 903 -0.24 16.21 12.80
N ARG A 904 -1.39 15.60 12.52
CA ARG A 904 -1.47 14.40 11.68
C ARG A 904 -0.93 14.63 10.28
N GLU A 905 -1.34 15.72 9.63
CA GLU A 905 -0.87 16.10 8.29
C GLU A 905 0.66 16.25 8.26
N ASN A 906 1.22 16.99 9.22
CA ASN A 906 2.66 17.14 9.35
C ASN A 906 3.37 15.81 9.66
N PHE A 907 2.84 15.01 10.59
CA PHE A 907 3.40 13.71 10.95
C PHE A 907 3.42 12.75 9.75
N MET A 908 2.33 12.68 9.00
CA MET A 908 2.21 11.77 7.86
C MET A 908 3.02 12.23 6.64
N SER A 909 3.19 13.54 6.43
CA SER A 909 4.08 14.08 5.39
C SER A 909 5.56 13.81 5.67
N HIS A 910 5.97 13.74 6.95
CA HIS A 910 7.33 13.40 7.38
C HIS A 910 7.48 11.92 7.77
N LYS A 911 6.56 11.04 7.32
CA LYS A 911 6.57 9.61 7.66
C LYS A 911 7.92 8.93 7.40
N ARG A 912 8.62 9.28 6.32
CA ARG A 912 9.93 8.70 5.99
C ARG A 912 10.98 9.07 7.04
N GLU A 913 11.06 10.35 7.40
CA GLU A 913 12.00 10.85 8.42
C GLU A 913 11.73 10.22 9.79
N ILE A 914 10.46 10.02 10.14
CA ILE A 914 10.07 9.32 11.38
C ILE A 914 10.56 7.86 11.35
N LYS A 915 10.49 7.16 10.20
CA LYS A 915 11.05 5.80 10.07
C LYS A 915 12.58 5.81 10.18
N ASP A 916 13.24 6.82 9.62
CA ASP A 916 14.70 6.98 9.69
C ASP A 916 15.18 7.25 11.13
N LEU A 917 14.33 7.82 12.00
CA LEU A 917 14.56 7.92 13.45
C LEU A 917 14.40 6.58 14.21
N GLY A 918 14.02 5.49 13.53
CA GLY A 918 13.90 4.14 14.10
C GLY A 918 12.49 3.74 14.54
N PHE A 919 11.45 4.54 14.24
CA PHE A 919 10.07 4.20 14.60
C PHE A 919 9.43 3.23 13.59
N SER A 920 8.71 2.24 14.12
CA SER A 920 8.08 1.18 13.31
C SER A 920 6.80 1.64 12.61
N ASP A 921 6.35 0.90 11.59
CA ASP A 921 5.05 1.17 10.96
C ASP A 921 3.87 1.01 11.94
N ALA A 922 4.00 0.15 12.96
CA ALA A 922 3.01 0.01 14.02
C ALA A 922 2.92 1.28 14.87
N PHE A 923 4.07 1.84 15.27
CA PHE A 923 4.13 3.11 16.00
C PHE A 923 3.49 4.25 15.20
N ILE A 924 3.80 4.34 13.90
CA ILE A 924 3.20 5.34 13.02
C ILE A 924 1.69 5.19 12.93
N ARG A 925 1.16 3.96 12.82
CA ARG A 925 -0.28 3.71 12.85
C ARG A 925 -0.92 4.02 14.19
N THR A 926 -0.23 3.78 15.31
CA THR A 926 -0.69 4.18 16.65
C THR A 926 -0.85 5.70 16.75
N TRP A 927 0.13 6.47 16.25
CA TRP A 927 0.09 7.93 16.28
C TRP A 927 -0.94 8.53 15.31
N ASP A 928 -1.05 7.97 14.10
CA ASP A 928 -2.11 8.33 13.15
C ASP A 928 -3.50 8.07 13.74
N TYR A 929 -3.72 6.90 14.36
CA TYR A 929 -4.97 6.59 15.05
C TYR A 929 -5.21 7.55 16.22
N TYR A 930 -4.19 7.87 17.01
CA TYR A 930 -4.29 8.81 18.13
C TYR A 930 -4.79 10.19 17.69
N PHE A 931 -4.14 10.80 16.68
CA PHE A 931 -4.55 12.12 16.22
C PHE A 931 -6.00 12.11 15.71
N THR A 932 -6.36 11.11 14.93
CA THR A 932 -7.72 11.00 14.37
C THR A 932 -8.76 10.68 15.44
N TYR A 933 -8.45 9.80 16.40
CA TYR A 933 -9.32 9.45 17.52
C TYR A 933 -9.66 10.68 18.36
N CYS A 934 -8.65 11.47 18.74
CA CYS A 934 -8.87 12.70 19.48
C CYS A 934 -9.58 13.76 18.63
N ALA A 935 -9.23 13.91 17.35
CA ALA A 935 -9.87 14.88 16.46
C ALA A 935 -11.38 14.60 16.31
N ALA A 936 -11.76 13.33 16.12
CA ALA A 936 -13.15 12.90 16.11
C ALA A 936 -13.85 13.24 17.44
N GLY A 937 -13.15 13.04 18.57
CA GLY A 937 -13.65 13.36 19.90
C GLY A 937 -14.03 14.83 20.06
N PHE A 938 -13.11 15.74 19.71
CA PHE A 938 -13.35 17.18 19.76
C PHE A 938 -14.37 17.66 18.72
N GLN A 939 -14.33 17.14 17.50
CA GLN A 939 -15.28 17.51 16.42
C GLN A 939 -16.72 17.16 16.79
N THR A 940 -16.91 16.06 17.51
CA THR A 940 -18.22 15.59 17.99
C THR A 940 -18.59 16.14 19.37
N ARG A 941 -17.74 17.00 19.97
CA ARG A 941 -17.90 17.56 21.33
C ARG A 941 -18.04 16.49 22.41
N THR A 942 -17.50 15.31 22.15
CA THR A 942 -17.37 14.23 23.14
C THR A 942 -16.16 14.45 24.04
N LEU A 943 -15.29 15.39 23.65
CA LEU A 943 -14.26 16.05 24.44
C LEU A 943 -14.42 17.58 24.29
N GLY A 944 -13.98 18.33 25.29
CA GLY A 944 -13.83 19.78 25.28
C GLY A 944 -12.45 20.19 25.77
N ASP A 945 -12.14 21.47 25.76
CA ASP A 945 -10.90 22.02 26.32
C ASP A 945 -11.21 23.37 26.94
N LEU A 946 -10.96 23.50 28.25
CA LEU A 946 -11.43 24.62 29.06
C LEU A 946 -10.25 25.48 29.49
N GLN A 947 -10.37 26.80 29.32
CA GLN A 947 -9.54 27.79 29.99
C GLN A 947 -10.32 28.39 31.17
N LEU A 948 -9.79 28.18 32.38
CA LEU A 948 -10.40 28.55 33.65
C LEU A 948 -9.52 29.60 34.34
N VAL A 949 -10.13 30.63 34.90
CA VAL A 949 -9.44 31.62 35.75
C VAL A 949 -10.01 31.55 37.15
N PHE A 950 -9.12 31.44 38.14
CA PHE A 950 -9.46 31.39 39.54
C PHE A 950 -8.79 32.53 40.31
N SER A 951 -9.50 33.08 41.29
CA SER A 951 -9.01 34.12 42.20
C SER A 951 -9.49 33.86 43.63
N ARG A 952 -8.97 34.58 44.62
CA ARG A 952 -9.58 34.57 45.97
C ARG A 952 -10.75 35.55 46.04
N PRO A 953 -11.80 35.25 46.83
CA PRO A 953 -12.87 36.21 47.09
C PRO A 953 -12.34 37.59 47.48
N GLY A 954 -12.89 38.64 46.87
CA GLY A 954 -12.50 40.03 47.15
C GLY A 954 -11.25 40.54 46.43
N ASN A 955 -10.67 39.79 45.47
CA ASN A 955 -9.51 40.23 44.70
C ASN A 955 -9.85 41.26 43.59
N VAL A 956 -10.41 42.39 44.01
CA VAL A 956 -10.90 43.47 43.11
C VAL A 956 -9.78 44.07 42.25
N GLU A 957 -8.57 44.18 42.81
CA GLU A 957 -7.41 44.76 42.13
C GLU A 957 -6.95 43.91 40.94
N ALA A 958 -6.79 42.59 41.13
CA ALA A 958 -6.38 41.71 40.04
C ALA A 958 -7.46 41.59 38.97
N LEU A 959 -8.74 41.61 39.38
CA LEU A 959 -9.90 41.55 38.49
C LEU A 959 -10.22 42.88 37.81
N GLY A 960 -9.51 43.96 38.16
CA GLY A 960 -9.67 45.28 37.53
C GLY A 960 -11.08 45.83 37.71
N LEU A 961 -11.74 45.43 38.80
CA LEU A 961 -13.06 45.93 39.18
C LEU A 961 -12.87 47.27 39.88
N PRO A 962 -13.76 48.26 39.65
CA PRO A 962 -13.72 49.51 40.40
C PRO A 962 -13.75 49.18 41.89
N GLY A 963 -12.77 49.69 42.65
CA GLY A 963 -12.70 49.47 44.08
C GLY A 963 -13.96 49.99 44.73
N VAL A 964 -14.80 49.08 45.22
CA VAL A 964 -15.87 49.40 46.17
C VAL A 964 -15.47 48.72 47.47
N LEU A 965 -14.58 49.39 48.20
CA LEU A 965 -14.39 49.18 49.63
C LEU A 965 -14.37 50.56 50.30
#